data_AF-A0A7G2DYG7-F1
#
_entry.id   AF-A0A7G2DYG7-F1
#
_cell.length_a   1.000
_cell.length_b   1.000
_cell.length_c   1.000
_cell.angle_alpha   90.00
_cell.angle_beta   90.00
_cell.angle_gamma   90.00
#
_symmetry.space_group_name_H-M   'P 1'
#
loop_
_entity.id
_entity.type
_entity.pdbx_description
1 polymer ?
#
loop_
_entity_poly.entity_id
_entity_poly.type
_entity_poly.pdbx_seq_one_letter_code
_entity_poly.pdbx_strand_id
1 'polypeptide(L)'
;MNTHNNRYAKWKQRELVLILLYAIAFYAYVVWRSLRLSHDHYFKLHGLASGWLIPNRRNDVSDAQWRNFRGNLPILSFVFAVFTVIANGVRSFFHLRAKGMAILWLSMSLIYLIYLHGACVIYILSIATANFLLVKVFARTSYFPYMLWTFNIFFLFCNRIYEGYSFSIFGQQFEFLDNFRGTFRWHICFNFVVLRMLSFGYDYHWSQLDSHFDQEKHVMRCSLCKLGKTCYVVRQERGLASDSCSFSLYLCYLVYAPLYLAGPIISFNAFASQLDMPQNTLSFKDVAWYGVRWLFSFLLIELMTHLFYYNAFVISGLWRELSPVEIFIVGYGVLNFMWLKFLLLWRYFRFWSLVNGIETVENMPNCINNCYSLELFWKTWHASFNRWLIRKFLNVWVVFTFVAMWHDLEWKLLSWAWLTCLFFMPEMLLKSASSAYKVESAFGEFLLRELKALSGAVTITCLMIANLAGYVIGPSGINWMVSSFLKREGVPVLGGVFFSLYVGTKLMFHIQDLRSVAHSPNPASYWYCLHSLDSFQFLRSLLSFITGFDRYVIKSKTSMIKKCKMKKLLWSWIILFNIHVNGMMMEFDEMEWFTVFNGTKVFQTQNDVFSEAKFPMVGLTLIQSAAAKGAVCLDGSLPGYHLHRGFGSGANNWLVQLEGGGWCDTIRNCVYRKTTRRGSSSYMEKEIPFTGILSDKAADNPDFYNWNRVKVRYCDGGSFSGDSENKAAQLQFRGKRIWLAAMEDLMAKGMRQAKQALLSGCSAGGLAVILRCDDFGKLFPPSTRVKCLSDAGFFLDAIDVSGGRSLRRLYAGVVKLQNLQTNLPQYCVNRLNPTSCFFPQNLINQVKTPLFILNAAYDSWQIQESLAPKSADPSGSWNDCRLNYAKCSASQIQFLQGFRTRMVNLVKGFAMPSKNGVFLNSCFAHCQTERHDTWFAQNSPAIKNKGIAVAVGDWYFERGGAKLIDCAYPCDKTCHNLVFRR
;
A
#
# COMPACT_ATOMS: atom_id res chain seq x y z
N MET A 1 -21.08 0.72 -58.97
CA MET A 1 -20.46 1.00 -57.65
C MET A 1 -21.48 1.28 -56.52
N ASN A 2 -22.37 2.27 -56.61
CA ASN A 2 -23.16 2.78 -55.46
C ASN A 2 -23.99 1.76 -54.64
N THR A 3 -24.41 0.63 -55.21
CA THR A 3 -25.24 -0.37 -54.52
C THR A 3 -24.49 -1.24 -53.51
N HIS A 4 -23.18 -1.47 -53.67
CA HIS A 4 -22.38 -2.27 -52.73
C HIS A 4 -21.99 -1.47 -51.48
N ASN A 5 -21.52 -0.23 -51.63
CA ASN A 5 -21.26 0.67 -50.49
C ASN A 5 -22.50 0.86 -49.61
N ASN A 6 -23.69 1.00 -50.22
CA ASN A 6 -24.94 1.16 -49.47
C ASN A 6 -25.34 -0.12 -48.69
N ARG A 7 -25.08 -1.32 -49.23
CA ARG A 7 -25.25 -2.58 -48.49
C ARG A 7 -24.24 -2.73 -47.35
N TYR A 8 -22.96 -2.43 -47.58
CA TYR A 8 -21.90 -2.51 -46.57
C TYR A 8 -22.13 -1.51 -45.41
N ALA A 9 -22.55 -0.29 -45.72
CA ALA A 9 -22.91 0.71 -44.71
C ALA A 9 -24.12 0.28 -43.87
N LYS A 10 -25.18 -0.25 -44.50
CA LYS A 10 -26.36 -0.79 -43.77
C LYS A 10 -26.01 -2.00 -42.91
N TRP A 11 -25.07 -2.84 -43.34
CA TRP A 11 -24.56 -3.95 -42.54
C TRP A 11 -23.80 -3.43 -41.31
N LYS A 12 -22.84 -2.51 -41.46
CA LYS A 12 -22.13 -1.87 -40.33
C LYS A 12 -23.09 -1.21 -39.34
N GLN A 13 -24.15 -0.56 -39.82
CA GLN A 13 -25.15 0.07 -38.96
C GLN A 13 -25.95 -0.95 -38.13
N ARG A 14 -26.35 -2.09 -38.73
CA ARG A 14 -27.02 -3.18 -38.01
C ARG A 14 -26.10 -3.86 -37.01
N GLU A 15 -24.85 -4.10 -37.40
CA GLU A 15 -23.82 -4.63 -36.51
C GLU A 15 -23.61 -3.74 -35.28
N LEU A 16 -23.45 -2.42 -35.47
CA LEU A 16 -23.28 -1.47 -34.38
C LEU A 16 -24.46 -1.50 -33.40
N VAL A 17 -25.70 -1.62 -33.86
CA VAL A 17 -26.88 -1.75 -32.98
C VAL A 17 -26.82 -3.04 -32.15
N LEU A 18 -26.46 -4.18 -32.76
CA LEU A 18 -26.32 -5.45 -32.04
C LEU A 18 -25.18 -5.41 -31.01
N ILE A 19 -24.04 -4.81 -31.37
CA ILE A 19 -22.90 -4.59 -30.47
C ILE A 19 -23.29 -3.70 -29.29
N LEU A 20 -24.05 -2.62 -29.51
CA LEU A 20 -24.52 -1.72 -28.45
C LEU A 20 -25.50 -2.42 -27.50
N LEU A 21 -26.46 -3.20 -28.03
CA LEU A 21 -27.38 -4.01 -27.21
C LEU A 21 -26.61 -5.04 -26.36
N TYR A 22 -25.62 -5.73 -26.95
CA TYR A 22 -24.76 -6.64 -26.21
C TYR A 22 -23.95 -5.92 -25.12
N ALA A 23 -23.36 -4.76 -25.42
CA ALA A 23 -22.58 -3.98 -24.46
C ALA A 23 -23.45 -3.52 -23.27
N ILE A 24 -24.68 -3.06 -23.52
CA ILE A 24 -25.63 -2.69 -22.46
C ILE A 24 -25.92 -3.90 -21.56
N ALA A 25 -26.25 -5.07 -22.15
CA ALA A 25 -26.52 -6.29 -21.41
C ALA A 25 -25.29 -6.79 -20.61
N PHE A 26 -24.10 -6.75 -21.21
CA PHE A 26 -22.83 -7.11 -20.57
C PHE A 26 -22.54 -6.24 -19.35
N TYR A 27 -22.57 -4.91 -19.49
CA TYR A 27 -22.31 -4.03 -18.35
C TYR A 27 -23.37 -4.20 -17.26
N ALA A 28 -24.66 -4.28 -17.63
CA ALA A 28 -25.76 -4.49 -16.69
C ALA A 28 -25.57 -5.77 -15.87
N TYR A 29 -25.17 -6.87 -16.52
CA TYR A 29 -24.81 -8.14 -15.86
C TYR A 29 -23.61 -7.98 -14.92
N VAL A 30 -22.50 -7.40 -15.40
CA VAL A 30 -21.27 -7.20 -14.63
C VAL A 30 -21.58 -6.47 -13.33
N VAL A 31 -22.27 -5.33 -13.40
CA VAL A 31 -22.60 -4.52 -12.23
C VAL A 31 -23.65 -5.17 -11.33
N TRP A 32 -24.67 -5.81 -11.88
CA TRP A 32 -25.62 -6.58 -11.06
C TRP A 32 -24.88 -7.64 -10.23
N ARG A 33 -23.90 -8.32 -10.83
CA ARG A 33 -23.07 -9.28 -10.10
C ARG A 33 -22.09 -8.60 -9.13
N SER A 34 -21.51 -7.44 -9.46
CA SER A 34 -20.65 -6.68 -8.54
C SER A 34 -21.40 -6.14 -7.31
N LEU A 35 -22.62 -5.63 -7.50
CA LEU A 35 -23.51 -5.22 -6.41
C LEU A 35 -23.84 -6.40 -5.49
N ARG A 36 -24.16 -7.55 -6.09
CA ARG A 36 -24.46 -8.78 -5.37
C ARG A 36 -23.26 -9.31 -4.60
N LEU A 37 -22.11 -9.49 -5.25
CA LEU A 37 -20.84 -9.87 -4.61
C LEU A 37 -20.58 -9.04 -3.34
N SER A 38 -20.71 -7.73 -3.47
CA SER A 38 -20.39 -6.76 -2.43
C SER A 38 -21.40 -6.68 -1.30
N HIS A 39 -22.59 -7.26 -1.50
CA HIS A 39 -23.57 -7.52 -0.46
C HIS A 39 -23.28 -8.88 0.20
N ASP A 40 -23.20 -9.95 -0.61
CA ASP A 40 -23.04 -11.34 -0.19
C ASP A 40 -21.74 -11.56 0.63
N HIS A 41 -20.65 -10.85 0.30
CA HIS A 41 -19.36 -10.92 1.01
C HIS A 41 -19.10 -9.76 1.99
N TYR A 42 -20.02 -8.80 2.17
CA TYR A 42 -19.77 -7.51 2.84
C TYR A 42 -18.99 -7.60 4.17
N PHE A 43 -19.35 -8.57 5.02
CA PHE A 43 -18.76 -8.75 6.36
C PHE A 43 -17.38 -9.42 6.37
N LYS A 44 -16.92 -9.97 5.24
CA LYS A 44 -15.56 -10.52 5.08
C LYS A 44 -14.55 -9.45 4.62
N LEU A 45 -15.04 -8.35 4.05
CA LEU A 45 -14.23 -7.33 3.38
C LEU A 45 -13.41 -6.46 4.35
N HIS A 46 -12.15 -6.24 4.01
CA HIS A 46 -11.16 -5.45 4.76
C HIS A 46 -10.98 -4.05 4.13
N GLY A 47 -10.36 -3.08 4.83
CA GLY A 47 -10.08 -1.75 4.29
C GLY A 47 -11.30 -0.85 3.98
N LEU A 48 -12.49 -1.24 4.45
CA LEU A 48 -13.74 -0.48 4.33
C LEU A 48 -13.94 0.49 5.50
N ALA A 49 -13.83 1.81 5.23
CA ALA A 49 -13.99 2.90 6.20
C ALA A 49 -15.35 3.62 6.08
N SER A 50 -15.61 4.64 6.90
CA SER A 50 -16.79 5.51 6.75
C SER A 50 -16.66 6.44 5.54
N GLY A 51 -17.69 6.48 4.68
CA GLY A 51 -17.79 7.41 3.55
C GLY A 51 -18.85 8.50 3.74
N TRP A 52 -18.87 9.47 2.82
CA TRP A 52 -19.75 10.66 2.90
C TRP A 52 -20.88 10.68 1.86
N LEU A 53 -20.72 9.97 0.73
CA LEU A 53 -21.62 10.09 -0.43
C LEU A 53 -22.94 9.32 -0.26
N ILE A 54 -22.91 8.14 0.37
CA ILE A 54 -24.08 7.27 0.56
C ILE A 54 -24.21 6.93 2.06
N PRO A 55 -25.24 7.44 2.76
CA PRO A 55 -25.49 7.12 4.15
C PRO A 55 -25.58 5.61 4.42
N ASN A 56 -25.10 5.19 5.59
CA ASN A 56 -25.05 3.79 6.04
C ASN A 56 -24.23 2.81 5.17
N ARG A 57 -23.54 3.29 4.12
CA ARG A 57 -22.52 2.49 3.41
C ARG A 57 -21.10 2.93 3.73
N ARG A 58 -20.21 1.95 3.73
CA ARG A 58 -18.77 2.15 3.86
C ARG A 58 -18.18 2.54 2.51
N ASN A 59 -17.02 3.17 2.56
CA ASN A 59 -16.19 3.47 1.41
C ASN A 59 -14.98 2.55 1.44
N ASP A 60 -14.66 1.92 0.32
CA ASP A 60 -13.38 1.27 0.12
C ASP A 60 -12.28 2.33 0.08
N VAL A 61 -11.34 2.21 1.00
CA VAL A 61 -10.19 3.13 1.08
C VAL A 61 -8.89 2.33 1.07
N SER A 62 -8.91 1.08 0.60
CA SER A 62 -7.76 0.20 0.75
C SER A 62 -6.54 0.64 -0.09
N ASP A 63 -6.77 1.15 -1.32
CA ASP A 63 -5.71 1.70 -2.18
C ASP A 63 -5.00 2.87 -1.50
N ALA A 64 -3.73 2.69 -1.17
CA ALA A 64 -3.01 3.63 -0.31
C ALA A 64 -2.79 4.99 -0.97
N GLN A 65 -2.53 4.98 -2.29
CA GLN A 65 -2.30 6.19 -3.06
C GLN A 65 -3.58 7.02 -3.22
N TRP A 66 -4.73 6.37 -3.48
CA TRP A 66 -6.03 7.03 -3.53
C TRP A 66 -6.43 7.57 -2.16
N ARG A 67 -6.32 6.75 -1.10
CA ARG A 67 -6.62 7.15 0.29
C ARG A 67 -5.86 8.43 0.69
N ASN A 68 -4.55 8.47 0.41
CA ASN A 68 -3.71 9.62 0.75
C ASN A 68 -4.04 10.87 -0.06
N PHE A 69 -4.18 10.76 -1.40
CA PHE A 69 -4.54 11.90 -2.25
C PHE A 69 -5.91 12.47 -1.88
N ARG A 70 -6.92 11.60 -1.74
CA ARG A 70 -8.29 11.95 -1.35
C ARG A 70 -8.34 12.66 0.01
N GLY A 71 -7.59 12.17 1.00
CA GLY A 71 -7.54 12.79 2.34
C GLY A 71 -6.93 14.19 2.34
N ASN A 72 -5.95 14.46 1.47
CA ASN A 72 -5.22 15.72 1.43
C ASN A 72 -5.70 16.69 0.33
N LEU A 73 -6.64 16.24 -0.52
CA LEU A 73 -7.26 17.02 -1.59
C LEU A 73 -7.74 18.42 -1.14
N PRO A 74 -8.37 18.63 0.05
CA PRO A 74 -8.77 19.97 0.48
C PRO A 74 -7.57 20.90 0.75
N ILE A 75 -6.55 20.39 1.45
CA ILE A 75 -5.32 21.14 1.77
C ILE A 75 -4.57 21.49 0.47
N LEU A 76 -4.43 20.51 -0.43
CA LEU A 76 -3.76 20.69 -1.71
C LEU A 76 -4.54 21.66 -2.64
N SER A 77 -5.87 21.67 -2.57
CA SER A 77 -6.71 22.62 -3.31
C SER A 77 -6.57 24.03 -2.76
N PHE A 78 -6.51 24.18 -1.43
CA PHE A 78 -6.28 25.48 -0.78
C PHE A 78 -4.89 26.04 -1.10
N VAL A 79 -3.84 25.23 -0.98
CA VAL A 79 -2.45 25.64 -1.29
C VAL A 79 -2.31 26.07 -2.75
N PHE A 80 -2.88 25.32 -3.70
CA PHE A 80 -2.83 25.72 -5.11
C PHE A 80 -3.76 26.90 -5.44
N ALA A 81 -4.90 27.07 -4.77
CA ALA A 81 -5.72 28.28 -4.89
C ALA A 81 -4.97 29.53 -4.44
N VAL A 82 -4.30 29.48 -3.27
CA VAL A 82 -3.46 30.57 -2.76
C VAL A 82 -2.29 30.84 -3.72
N PHE A 83 -1.63 29.79 -4.24
CA PHE A 83 -0.58 29.93 -5.25
C PHE A 83 -1.11 30.65 -6.50
N THR A 84 -2.24 30.23 -7.06
CA THR A 84 -2.87 30.86 -8.23
C THR A 84 -3.21 32.33 -7.97
N VAL A 85 -3.84 32.65 -6.84
CA VAL A 85 -4.30 34.02 -6.53
C VAL A 85 -3.11 34.97 -6.38
N ILE A 86 -2.06 34.57 -5.65
CA ILE A 86 -0.84 35.37 -5.51
C ILE A 86 -0.13 35.49 -6.86
N ALA A 87 0.07 34.39 -7.58
CA ALA A 87 0.77 34.37 -8.86
C ALA A 87 0.12 35.30 -9.90
N ASN A 88 -1.21 35.21 -10.06
CA ASN A 88 -1.94 35.99 -11.05
C ASN A 88 -2.17 37.44 -10.58
N GLY A 89 -2.41 37.68 -9.29
CA GLY A 89 -2.55 39.02 -8.71
C GLY A 89 -1.27 39.84 -8.85
N VAL A 90 -0.13 39.30 -8.42
CA VAL A 90 1.19 39.95 -8.55
C VAL A 90 1.56 40.15 -10.02
N ARG A 91 1.28 39.17 -10.90
CA ARG A 91 1.46 39.33 -12.36
C ARG A 91 0.66 40.49 -12.92
N SER A 92 -0.60 40.64 -12.51
CA SER A 92 -1.50 41.68 -13.02
C SER A 92 -1.17 43.07 -12.46
N PHE A 93 -0.70 43.16 -11.21
CA PHE A 93 -0.41 44.43 -10.54
C PHE A 93 0.96 45.02 -10.93
N PHE A 94 1.98 44.17 -11.09
CA PHE A 94 3.36 44.58 -11.42
C PHE A 94 3.74 44.32 -12.89
N HIS A 95 2.79 43.91 -13.74
CA HIS A 95 3.00 43.57 -15.16
C HIS A 95 4.22 42.68 -15.44
N LEU A 96 4.44 41.67 -14.59
CA LEU A 96 5.65 40.86 -14.61
C LEU A 96 5.83 40.06 -15.93
N ARG A 97 6.97 40.29 -16.59
CA ARG A 97 7.48 39.48 -17.71
C ARG A 97 8.19 38.21 -17.19
N ALA A 98 8.58 37.32 -18.10
CA ALA A 98 9.12 35.98 -17.82
C ALA A 98 10.15 35.90 -16.69
N LYS A 99 11.14 36.81 -16.62
CA LYS A 99 12.15 36.81 -15.54
C LYS A 99 11.53 37.07 -14.16
N GLY A 100 10.61 38.02 -14.06
CA GLY A 100 9.89 38.32 -12.81
C GLY A 100 8.95 37.19 -12.41
N MET A 101 8.23 36.62 -13.38
CA MET A 101 7.37 35.44 -13.16
C MET A 101 8.17 34.21 -12.71
N ALA A 102 9.36 33.97 -13.29
CA ALA A 102 10.23 32.87 -12.89
C ALA A 102 10.73 33.02 -11.45
N ILE A 103 11.11 34.23 -11.02
CA ILE A 103 11.51 34.51 -9.64
C ILE A 103 10.33 34.30 -8.68
N LEU A 104 9.16 34.89 -8.97
CA LEU A 104 7.95 34.74 -8.15
C LEU A 104 7.57 33.26 -7.96
N TRP A 105 7.48 32.49 -9.05
CA TRP A 105 7.13 31.08 -8.99
C TRP A 105 8.21 30.21 -8.35
N LEU A 106 9.49 30.56 -8.50
CA LEU A 106 10.58 29.90 -7.78
C LEU A 106 10.46 30.13 -6.27
N SER A 107 10.29 31.38 -5.82
CA SER A 107 10.13 31.71 -4.39
C SER A 107 8.93 30.99 -3.78
N MET A 108 7.77 31.03 -4.44
CA MET A 108 6.56 30.34 -3.96
C MET A 108 6.71 28.81 -3.97
N SER A 109 7.38 28.25 -4.97
CA SER A 109 7.65 26.81 -5.03
C SER A 109 8.70 26.36 -4.02
N LEU A 110 9.69 27.20 -3.69
CA LEU A 110 10.67 26.91 -2.62
C LEU A 110 10.01 26.89 -1.24
N ILE A 111 9.09 27.82 -0.95
CA ILE A 111 8.29 27.77 0.30
C ILE A 111 7.51 26.44 0.39
N TYR A 112 6.88 26.04 -0.72
CA TYR A 112 6.18 24.75 -0.81
C TYR A 112 7.12 23.55 -0.62
N LEU A 113 8.29 23.52 -1.27
CA LEU A 113 9.29 22.47 -1.10
C LEU A 113 9.87 22.42 0.32
N ILE A 114 10.06 23.56 0.98
CA ILE A 114 10.54 23.63 2.39
C ILE A 114 9.49 23.03 3.33
N TYR A 115 8.20 23.29 3.12
CA TYR A 115 7.13 22.61 3.86
C TYR A 115 7.10 21.08 3.58
N LEU A 116 7.31 20.68 2.32
CA LEU A 116 7.32 19.27 1.93
C LEU A 116 8.55 18.51 2.45
N HIS A 117 9.75 19.10 2.45
CA HIS A 117 11.00 18.34 2.63
C HIS A 117 11.93 18.90 3.73
N GLY A 118 11.63 20.07 4.29
CA GLY A 118 12.43 20.69 5.34
C GLY A 118 13.87 20.95 4.90
N ALA A 119 14.84 20.58 5.74
CA ALA A 119 16.27 20.71 5.43
C ALA A 119 16.66 19.96 4.14
N CYS A 120 16.00 18.84 3.81
CA CYS A 120 16.35 18.01 2.65
C CYS A 120 16.14 18.68 1.28
N VAL A 121 15.51 19.87 1.21
CA VAL A 121 15.50 20.69 -0.01
C VAL A 121 16.92 20.99 -0.49
N ILE A 122 17.90 21.09 0.43
CA ILE A 122 19.31 21.28 0.11
C ILE A 122 19.80 20.22 -0.88
N TYR A 123 19.51 18.93 -0.67
CA TYR A 123 19.93 17.86 -1.59
C TYR A 123 19.33 18.01 -2.99
N ILE A 124 18.05 18.38 -3.09
CA ILE A 124 17.40 18.64 -4.39
C ILE A 124 18.15 19.76 -5.13
N LEU A 125 18.43 20.86 -4.44
CA LEU A 125 19.08 22.03 -5.02
C LEU A 125 20.56 21.78 -5.35
N SER A 126 21.30 21.04 -4.52
CA SER A 126 22.70 20.68 -4.78
C SER A 126 22.84 19.80 -6.02
N ILE A 127 22.02 18.74 -6.16
CA ILE A 127 22.08 17.86 -7.34
C ILE A 127 21.62 18.62 -8.60
N ALA A 128 20.58 19.46 -8.49
CA ALA A 128 20.15 20.34 -9.58
C ALA A 128 21.25 21.34 -9.99
N THR A 129 21.98 21.93 -9.04
CA THR A 129 23.09 22.85 -9.33
C THR A 129 24.22 22.12 -10.05
N ALA A 130 24.63 20.94 -9.56
CA ALA A 130 25.62 20.10 -10.21
C ALA A 130 25.20 19.68 -11.63
N ASN A 131 23.92 19.35 -11.82
CA ASN A 131 23.36 19.05 -13.14
C ASN A 131 23.40 20.28 -14.07
N PHE A 132 22.99 21.46 -13.59
CA PHE A 132 23.03 22.70 -14.37
C PHE A 132 24.45 23.04 -14.82
N LEU A 133 25.44 22.91 -13.94
CA LEU A 133 26.85 23.14 -14.25
C LEU A 133 27.35 22.13 -15.31
N LEU A 134 27.02 20.83 -15.15
CA LEU A 134 27.33 19.79 -16.14
C LEU A 134 26.74 20.14 -17.52
N VAL A 135 25.49 20.61 -17.58
CA VAL A 135 24.86 21.05 -18.83
C VAL A 135 25.56 22.29 -19.41
N LYS A 136 25.79 23.34 -18.61
CA LYS A 136 26.39 24.60 -19.11
C LYS A 136 27.82 24.42 -19.59
N VAL A 137 28.59 23.49 -19.01
CA VAL A 137 29.98 23.20 -19.42
C VAL A 137 30.02 22.25 -20.62
N PHE A 138 29.32 21.11 -20.58
CA PHE A 138 29.54 20.02 -21.54
C PHE A 138 28.57 19.97 -22.72
N ALA A 139 27.46 20.72 -22.74
CA ALA A 139 26.41 20.56 -23.78
C ALA A 139 26.78 20.92 -25.23
N ARG A 140 28.05 21.22 -25.54
CA ARG A 140 28.59 21.29 -26.91
C ARG A 140 29.40 20.06 -27.33
N THR A 141 29.65 19.09 -26.44
CA THR A 141 30.41 17.87 -26.77
C THR A 141 29.51 16.78 -27.34
N SER A 142 30.06 15.90 -28.18
CA SER A 142 29.36 14.74 -28.75
C SER A 142 29.00 13.68 -27.71
N TYR A 143 29.78 13.57 -26.64
CA TYR A 143 29.57 12.61 -25.55
C TYR A 143 28.66 13.13 -24.41
N PHE A 144 28.22 14.38 -24.47
CA PHE A 144 27.34 15.00 -23.48
C PHE A 144 26.07 14.17 -23.13
N PRO A 145 25.33 13.57 -24.09
CA PRO A 145 24.15 12.77 -23.76
C PRO A 145 24.48 11.61 -22.81
N TYR A 146 25.62 10.94 -23.00
CA TYR A 146 26.07 9.85 -22.12
C TYR A 146 26.41 10.37 -20.72
N MET A 147 27.14 11.49 -20.60
CA MET A 147 27.41 12.11 -19.29
C MET A 147 26.12 12.48 -18.55
N LEU A 148 25.17 13.09 -19.25
CA LEU A 148 23.90 13.52 -18.69
C LEU A 148 23.08 12.31 -18.19
N TRP A 149 23.00 11.23 -18.97
CA TRP A 149 22.32 10.00 -18.57
C TRP A 149 23.03 9.31 -17.40
N THR A 150 24.36 9.14 -17.44
CA THR A 150 25.13 8.53 -16.35
C THR A 150 24.96 9.30 -15.05
N PHE A 151 25.05 10.64 -15.07
CA PHE A 151 24.79 11.49 -13.89
C PHE A 151 23.40 11.25 -13.31
N ASN A 152 22.36 11.26 -14.15
CA ASN A 152 20.98 11.15 -13.68
C ASN A 152 20.64 9.74 -13.19
N ILE A 153 21.13 8.69 -13.84
CA ILE A 153 20.97 7.30 -13.40
C ILE A 153 21.74 7.04 -12.10
N PHE A 154 22.97 7.57 -11.97
CA PHE A 154 23.74 7.50 -10.73
C PHE A 154 22.97 8.11 -9.55
N PHE A 155 22.42 9.32 -9.70
CA PHE A 155 21.65 9.94 -8.62
C PHE A 155 20.30 9.26 -8.34
N LEU A 156 19.61 8.68 -9.34
CA LEU A 156 18.45 7.82 -9.08
C LEU A 156 18.84 6.59 -8.23
N PHE A 157 19.93 5.92 -8.61
CA PHE A 157 20.42 4.72 -7.94
C PHE A 157 20.87 4.99 -6.50
N CYS A 158 21.66 6.04 -6.28
CA CYS A 158 22.07 6.47 -4.94
C CYS A 158 20.89 6.94 -4.09
N ASN A 159 19.95 7.70 -4.65
CA ASN A 159 18.75 8.13 -3.92
C ASN A 159 17.90 6.94 -3.42
N ARG A 160 17.80 5.85 -4.20
CA ARG A 160 17.09 4.62 -3.80
C ARG A 160 17.87 3.77 -2.82
N ILE A 161 19.17 3.55 -3.03
CA ILE A 161 20.03 2.75 -2.12
C ILE A 161 20.10 3.35 -0.72
N TYR A 162 20.28 4.67 -0.61
CA TYR A 162 20.44 5.33 0.69
C TYR A 162 19.12 5.83 1.30
N GLU A 163 17.97 5.60 0.64
CA GLU A 163 16.65 6.14 1.00
C GLU A 163 16.69 7.65 1.36
N GLY A 164 17.42 8.40 0.52
CA GLY A 164 17.77 9.81 0.74
C GLY A 164 18.80 10.04 1.85
N TYR A 165 19.85 10.77 1.50
CA TYR A 165 21.04 11.02 2.32
C TYR A 165 20.75 11.57 3.74
N SER A 166 21.69 11.33 4.66
CA SER A 166 21.72 11.90 6.01
C SER A 166 22.68 13.07 6.10
N PHE A 167 22.33 14.10 6.86
CA PHE A 167 23.20 15.26 7.08
C PHE A 167 24.43 14.91 7.93
N SER A 168 24.34 13.89 8.79
CA SER A 168 25.47 13.29 9.51
C SER A 168 26.63 12.82 8.62
N ILE A 169 26.42 12.59 7.31
CA ILE A 169 27.47 12.27 6.33
C ILE A 169 28.50 13.42 6.21
N PHE A 170 28.09 14.66 6.49
CA PHE A 170 28.97 15.83 6.50
C PHE A 170 29.61 16.10 7.88
N GLY A 171 29.43 15.20 8.85
CA GLY A 171 29.91 15.30 10.22
C GLY A 171 28.79 15.56 11.24
N GLN A 172 29.05 15.21 12.50
CA GLN A 172 28.07 15.24 13.59
C GLN A 172 27.46 16.64 13.83
N GLN A 173 28.20 17.72 13.54
CA GLN A 173 27.68 19.09 13.66
C GLN A 173 26.49 19.40 12.73
N PHE A 174 26.20 18.56 11.71
CA PHE A 174 25.04 18.70 10.84
C PHE A 174 23.91 17.70 11.15
N GLU A 175 24.11 16.74 12.05
CA GLU A 175 23.12 15.71 12.41
C GLU A 175 21.81 16.31 12.93
N PHE A 176 21.83 17.51 13.52
CA PHE A 176 20.60 18.19 13.95
C PHE A 176 19.62 18.43 12.79
N LEU A 177 20.10 18.63 11.56
CA LEU A 177 19.27 18.83 10.36
C LEU A 177 18.49 17.58 9.96
N ASP A 178 18.93 16.38 10.36
CA ASP A 178 18.16 15.14 10.13
C ASP A 178 16.87 15.08 10.94
N ASN A 179 16.73 15.89 12.01
CA ASN A 179 15.46 16.09 12.72
C ASN A 179 14.50 17.03 11.98
N PHE A 180 15.00 17.84 11.03
CA PHE A 180 14.22 18.79 10.23
C PHE A 180 13.87 18.21 8.84
N ARG A 181 13.62 16.90 8.76
CA ARG A 181 13.04 16.24 7.58
C ARG A 181 11.56 16.61 7.47
N GLY A 182 11.16 17.15 6.32
CA GLY A 182 9.78 17.59 6.08
C GLY A 182 8.78 16.44 5.90
N THR A 183 7.53 16.79 5.65
CA THR A 183 6.39 15.84 5.55
C THR A 183 6.55 14.74 4.50
N PHE A 184 7.42 14.90 3.51
CA PHE A 184 7.69 13.95 2.42
C PHE A 184 9.16 13.53 2.32
N ARG A 185 9.36 12.24 2.03
CA ARG A 185 10.62 11.67 1.50
C ARG A 185 11.00 12.37 0.17
N TRP A 186 11.93 13.32 0.23
CA TRP A 186 12.34 14.16 -0.91
C TRP A 186 12.77 13.39 -2.17
N HIS A 187 13.39 12.22 -1.96
CA HIS A 187 13.93 11.36 -3.00
C HIS A 187 12.84 10.63 -3.80
N ILE A 188 11.58 10.57 -3.32
CA ILE A 188 10.42 10.19 -4.14
C ILE A 188 10.26 11.19 -5.30
N CYS A 189 10.04 12.46 -4.93
CA CYS A 189 9.65 13.53 -5.84
C CYS A 189 10.82 13.91 -6.76
N PHE A 190 12.05 13.63 -6.32
CA PHE A 190 13.25 13.77 -7.14
C PHE A 190 13.21 12.95 -8.45
N ASN A 191 12.46 11.84 -8.52
CA ASN A 191 12.33 11.09 -9.77
C ASN A 191 11.67 11.95 -10.87
N PHE A 192 10.67 12.78 -10.54
CA PHE A 192 10.11 13.77 -11.47
C PHE A 192 11.09 14.92 -11.78
N VAL A 193 11.91 15.32 -10.81
CA VAL A 193 12.98 16.32 -11.02
C VAL A 193 14.02 15.81 -12.02
N VAL A 194 14.39 14.53 -11.96
CA VAL A 194 15.32 13.89 -12.92
C VAL A 194 14.78 13.95 -14.35
N LEU A 195 13.48 13.70 -14.58
CA LEU A 195 12.90 13.85 -15.92
C LEU A 195 12.97 15.30 -16.45
N ARG A 196 12.94 16.29 -15.55
CA ARG A 196 13.10 17.71 -15.90
C ARG A 196 14.56 18.09 -16.15
N MET A 197 15.49 17.66 -15.29
CA MET A 197 16.94 17.82 -15.50
C MET A 197 17.36 17.22 -16.85
N LEU A 198 16.90 16.00 -17.15
CA LEU A 198 17.09 15.35 -18.44
C LEU A 198 16.36 16.05 -19.60
N SER A 199 15.26 16.80 -19.39
CA SER A 199 14.68 17.61 -20.47
C SER A 199 15.52 18.84 -20.74
N PHE A 200 15.83 19.63 -19.70
CA PHE A 200 16.64 20.84 -19.82
C PHE A 200 17.99 20.56 -20.51
N GLY A 201 18.68 19.49 -20.12
CA GLY A 201 19.96 19.13 -20.74
C GLY A 201 19.87 18.90 -22.25
N TYR A 202 18.84 18.19 -22.72
CA TYR A 202 18.60 17.95 -24.15
C TYR A 202 18.06 19.19 -24.88
N ASP A 203 17.06 19.87 -24.30
CA ASP A 203 16.45 21.07 -24.88
C ASP A 203 17.50 22.21 -24.99
N TYR A 204 18.48 22.28 -24.08
CA TYR A 204 19.64 23.18 -24.15
C TYR A 204 20.71 22.70 -25.15
N HIS A 205 21.07 21.41 -25.16
CA HIS A 205 22.06 20.84 -26.11
C HIS A 205 21.66 21.07 -27.57
N TRP A 206 20.39 20.81 -27.92
CA TRP A 206 19.88 21.05 -29.26
C TRP A 206 19.84 22.53 -29.65
N SER A 207 19.72 23.46 -28.68
CA SER A 207 19.85 24.91 -28.92
C SER A 207 21.27 25.37 -29.32
N GLN A 208 22.28 24.49 -29.19
CA GLN A 208 23.67 24.76 -29.57
C GLN A 208 24.07 24.07 -30.90
N LEU A 209 23.16 23.32 -31.53
CA LEU A 209 23.41 22.42 -32.67
C LEU A 209 22.46 22.67 -33.86
N ASP A 210 21.84 23.86 -33.93
CA ASP A 210 20.89 24.29 -34.96
C ASP A 210 19.85 23.23 -35.36
N SER A 211 19.14 22.70 -34.35
CA SER A 211 18.03 21.75 -34.57
C SER A 211 16.85 22.40 -35.29
N HIS A 212 16.85 22.36 -36.62
CA HIS A 212 15.88 23.04 -37.48
C HIS A 212 14.47 22.40 -37.44
N PHE A 213 13.65 22.81 -36.47
CA PHE A 213 12.21 22.54 -36.48
C PHE A 213 11.52 23.36 -37.59
N ASP A 214 11.03 22.67 -38.62
CA ASP A 214 10.30 23.28 -39.73
C ASP A 214 8.90 23.74 -39.30
N GLN A 215 8.83 24.98 -38.81
CA GLN A 215 7.61 25.59 -38.32
C GLN A 215 6.57 25.80 -39.45
N GLU A 216 6.99 26.08 -40.68
CA GLU A 216 6.09 26.34 -41.81
C GLU A 216 5.36 25.07 -42.26
N LYS A 217 6.09 23.96 -42.46
CA LYS A 217 5.50 22.64 -42.74
C LYS A 217 4.60 22.17 -41.59
N HIS A 218 4.89 22.58 -40.35
CA HIS A 218 4.00 22.32 -39.22
C HIS A 218 2.71 23.17 -39.26
N VAL A 219 2.81 24.49 -39.47
CA VAL A 219 1.65 25.40 -39.57
C VAL A 219 0.72 24.95 -40.72
N MET A 220 1.28 24.54 -41.86
CA MET A 220 0.50 24.03 -42.99
C MET A 220 -0.26 22.73 -42.70
N ARG A 221 0.11 21.99 -41.64
CA ARG A 221 -0.54 20.73 -41.22
C ARG A 221 -1.41 20.86 -39.96
N CYS A 222 -1.14 21.82 -39.07
CA CYS A 222 -1.84 21.97 -37.79
C CYS A 222 -2.99 22.98 -37.87
N SER A 223 -4.23 22.53 -37.67
CA SER A 223 -5.44 23.38 -37.67
C SER A 223 -5.40 24.48 -36.61
N LEU A 224 -4.84 24.22 -35.43
CA LEU A 224 -4.68 25.23 -34.36
C LEU A 224 -3.70 26.35 -34.76
N CYS A 225 -2.59 25.99 -35.41
CA CYS A 225 -1.60 26.96 -35.86
C CYS A 225 -2.11 27.82 -37.03
N LYS A 226 -2.97 27.27 -37.90
CA LYS A 226 -3.68 28.05 -38.94
C LYS A 226 -4.64 29.10 -38.36
N LEU A 227 -5.11 28.91 -37.12
CA LEU A 227 -5.94 29.88 -36.38
C LEU A 227 -5.10 30.88 -35.56
N GLY A 228 -3.80 31.01 -35.86
CA GLY A 228 -2.88 31.92 -35.17
C GLY A 228 -2.49 31.50 -33.74
N LYS A 229 -2.94 30.33 -33.27
CA LYS A 229 -2.64 29.84 -31.91
C LYS A 229 -1.36 28.98 -31.89
N THR A 230 -0.44 29.27 -30.98
CA THR A 230 0.79 28.48 -30.82
C THR A 230 0.49 27.15 -30.12
N CYS A 231 0.43 26.05 -30.87
CA CYS A 231 0.16 24.73 -30.31
C CYS A 231 1.33 24.22 -29.44
N TYR A 232 1.05 23.26 -28.55
CA TYR A 232 2.05 22.66 -27.66
C TYR A 232 3.27 22.07 -28.39
N VAL A 233 3.12 21.51 -29.60
CA VAL A 233 4.26 20.96 -30.37
C VAL A 233 5.24 22.06 -30.78
N VAL A 234 4.74 23.21 -31.27
CA VAL A 234 5.60 24.36 -31.60
C VAL A 234 6.26 24.91 -30.32
N ARG A 235 5.56 24.95 -29.18
CA ARG A 235 6.14 25.34 -27.89
C ARG A 235 7.21 24.35 -27.38
N GLN A 236 7.14 23.07 -27.75
CA GLN A 236 8.10 22.04 -27.34
C GLN A 236 9.36 22.04 -28.19
N GLU A 237 9.23 22.12 -29.52
CA GLU A 237 10.34 21.98 -30.47
C GLU A 237 11.03 23.31 -30.82
N ARG A 238 10.39 24.47 -30.59
CA ARG A 238 11.05 25.78 -30.74
C ARG A 238 12.05 26.01 -29.60
N GLY A 239 13.34 25.96 -29.93
CA GLY A 239 14.41 26.29 -28.99
C GLY A 239 14.35 27.74 -28.49
N LEU A 240 14.86 27.96 -27.27
CA LEU A 240 15.14 29.29 -26.73
C LEU A 240 16.60 29.67 -26.99
N ALA A 241 16.87 30.97 -27.11
CA ALA A 241 18.23 31.49 -27.19
C ALA A 241 19.03 31.15 -25.91
N SER A 242 20.29 30.76 -26.09
CA SER A 242 21.23 30.32 -25.04
C SER A 242 21.22 31.19 -23.77
N ASP A 243 21.15 32.51 -23.95
CA ASP A 243 21.28 33.50 -22.86
C ASP A 243 19.98 33.72 -22.08
N SER A 244 18.85 33.17 -22.58
CA SER A 244 17.59 33.11 -21.83
C SER A 244 17.60 31.98 -20.79
N CYS A 245 18.46 30.97 -20.95
CA CYS A 245 18.54 29.77 -20.10
C CYS A 245 19.29 30.04 -18.78
N SER A 246 18.73 30.94 -17.97
CA SER A 246 19.22 31.31 -16.65
C SER A 246 18.99 30.24 -15.57
N PHE A 247 19.83 30.22 -14.54
CA PHE A 247 19.73 29.27 -13.42
C PHE A 247 18.39 29.37 -12.66
N SER A 248 17.90 30.59 -12.42
CA SER A 248 16.61 30.81 -11.75
C SER A 248 15.43 30.26 -12.55
N LEU A 249 15.47 30.37 -13.89
CA LEU A 249 14.46 29.78 -14.79
C LEU A 249 14.53 28.24 -14.79
N TYR A 250 15.74 27.69 -14.80
CA TYR A 250 15.97 26.24 -14.66
C TYR A 250 15.41 25.70 -13.33
N LEU A 251 15.76 26.30 -12.19
CA LEU A 251 15.23 25.90 -10.89
C LEU A 251 13.69 26.05 -10.85
N CYS A 252 13.15 27.17 -11.33
CA CYS A 252 11.70 27.38 -11.41
C CYS A 252 10.98 26.25 -12.17
N TYR A 253 11.54 25.82 -13.31
CA TYR A 253 11.05 24.68 -14.06
C TYR A 253 11.13 23.35 -13.27
N LEU A 254 12.27 23.08 -12.62
CA LEU A 254 12.44 21.87 -11.81
C LEU A 254 11.40 21.79 -10.69
N VAL A 255 11.27 22.85 -9.89
CA VAL A 255 10.50 22.83 -8.62
C VAL A 255 9.04 23.27 -8.74
N TYR A 256 8.56 23.67 -9.92
CA TYR A 256 7.22 24.25 -10.15
C TYR A 256 6.10 23.47 -9.43
N ALA A 257 5.60 24.05 -8.34
CA ALA A 257 4.78 23.38 -7.34
C ALA A 257 3.53 22.63 -7.89
N PRO A 258 2.72 23.22 -8.81
CA PRO A 258 1.51 22.56 -9.36
C PRO A 258 1.77 21.29 -10.18
N LEU A 259 3.02 20.99 -10.53
CA LEU A 259 3.42 19.75 -11.20
C LEU A 259 4.57 19.03 -10.46
N TYR A 260 4.99 19.50 -9.29
CA TYR A 260 6.22 19.01 -8.64
C TYR A 260 6.08 17.58 -8.11
N LEU A 261 4.97 17.28 -7.42
CA LEU A 261 4.73 15.97 -6.83
C LEU A 261 4.34 14.93 -7.89
N ALA A 262 3.40 15.29 -8.76
CA ALA A 262 2.93 14.44 -9.87
C ALA A 262 2.26 15.30 -10.95
N GLY A 263 1.94 14.69 -12.09
CA GLY A 263 1.23 15.32 -13.20
C GLY A 263 1.89 15.02 -14.54
N PRO A 264 1.49 15.73 -15.61
CA PRO A 264 2.14 15.62 -16.90
C PRO A 264 3.59 16.11 -16.92
N ILE A 265 4.43 15.42 -17.69
CA ILE A 265 5.78 15.85 -18.02
C ILE A 265 5.72 16.92 -19.10
N ILE A 266 6.34 18.08 -18.85
CA ILE A 266 6.46 19.21 -19.78
C ILE A 266 7.94 19.45 -20.07
N SER A 267 8.29 19.78 -21.33
CA SER A 267 9.68 20.11 -21.69
C SER A 267 10.11 21.48 -21.17
N PHE A 268 11.41 21.76 -21.15
CA PHE A 268 11.89 23.07 -20.71
C PHE A 268 11.40 24.19 -21.63
N ASN A 269 11.49 24.00 -22.95
CA ASN A 269 11.01 24.95 -23.95
C ASN A 269 9.52 25.25 -23.82
N ALA A 270 8.71 24.21 -23.60
CA ALA A 270 7.26 24.33 -23.45
C ALA A 270 6.87 25.05 -22.15
N PHE A 271 7.64 24.89 -21.08
CA PHE A 271 7.42 25.62 -19.82
C PHE A 271 7.87 27.09 -19.94
N ALA A 272 9.12 27.32 -20.36
CA ALA A 272 9.72 28.66 -20.43
C ALA A 272 8.97 29.60 -21.39
N SER A 273 8.52 29.09 -22.55
CA SER A 273 7.72 29.88 -23.51
C SER A 273 6.32 30.27 -22.99
N GLN A 274 5.83 29.66 -21.91
CA GLN A 274 4.52 29.96 -21.31
C GLN A 274 4.59 30.93 -20.12
N LEU A 275 5.79 31.24 -19.60
CA LEU A 275 5.96 32.26 -18.56
C LEU A 275 5.63 33.66 -19.10
N ASP A 276 6.16 34.04 -20.27
CA ASP A 276 5.91 35.35 -20.87
C ASP A 276 4.53 35.43 -21.54
N MET A 277 4.21 34.43 -22.40
CA MET A 277 2.91 34.31 -23.06
C MET A 277 2.18 33.03 -22.60
N PRO A 278 1.24 33.14 -21.63
CA PRO A 278 0.43 32.03 -21.15
C PRO A 278 -0.27 31.24 -22.26
N GLN A 279 -0.81 30.08 -21.90
CA GLN A 279 -1.65 29.29 -22.80
C GLN A 279 -2.80 30.15 -23.34
N ASN A 280 -2.97 30.12 -24.66
CA ASN A 280 -4.05 30.78 -25.39
C ASN A 280 -4.87 29.79 -26.24
N THR A 281 -4.56 28.49 -26.11
CA THR A 281 -5.21 27.37 -26.80
C THR A 281 -6.62 27.15 -26.25
N LEU A 282 -6.76 27.09 -24.93
CA LEU A 282 -8.00 26.85 -24.18
C LEU A 282 -8.55 28.16 -23.60
N SER A 283 -9.84 28.43 -23.78
CA SER A 283 -10.49 29.57 -23.13
C SER A 283 -10.74 29.28 -21.63
N PHE A 284 -11.05 30.33 -20.86
CA PHE A 284 -11.49 30.17 -19.47
C PHE A 284 -12.68 29.21 -19.33
N LYS A 285 -13.61 29.20 -20.31
CA LYS A 285 -14.75 28.26 -20.34
C LYS A 285 -14.29 26.81 -20.50
N ASP A 286 -13.25 26.57 -21.30
CA ASP A 286 -12.69 25.23 -21.51
C ASP A 286 -11.95 24.72 -20.26
N VAL A 287 -11.22 25.60 -19.56
CA VAL A 287 -10.54 25.27 -18.29
C VAL A 287 -11.56 25.03 -17.16
N ALA A 288 -12.60 25.86 -17.05
CA ALA A 288 -13.69 25.63 -16.11
C ALA A 288 -14.43 24.30 -16.41
N TRP A 289 -14.71 24.01 -17.68
CA TRP A 289 -15.33 22.74 -18.10
C TRP A 289 -14.40 21.53 -17.87
N TYR A 290 -13.09 21.71 -17.94
CA TYR A 290 -12.10 20.70 -17.52
C TYR A 290 -12.16 20.42 -16.02
N GLY A 291 -12.33 21.45 -15.18
CA GLY A 291 -12.59 21.31 -13.75
C GLY A 291 -13.91 20.58 -13.46
N VAL A 292 -15.00 20.88 -14.18
CA VAL A 292 -16.29 20.17 -14.06
C VAL A 292 -16.17 18.70 -14.47
N ARG A 293 -15.41 18.41 -15.55
CA ARG A 293 -15.09 17.02 -15.97
C ARG A 293 -14.28 16.27 -14.92
N TRP A 294 -13.34 16.95 -14.25
CA TRP A 294 -12.61 16.38 -13.12
C TRP A 294 -13.54 16.09 -11.94
N LEU A 295 -14.40 17.03 -11.56
CA LEU A 295 -15.38 16.84 -10.48
C LEU A 295 -16.35 15.69 -10.76
N PHE A 296 -16.80 15.51 -12.02
CA PHE A 296 -17.58 14.32 -12.36
C PHE A 296 -16.76 13.04 -12.19
N SER A 297 -15.52 13.00 -12.71
CA SER A 297 -14.64 11.84 -12.49
C SER A 297 -14.39 11.58 -11.00
N PHE A 298 -14.38 12.62 -10.15
CA PHE A 298 -14.20 12.50 -8.71
C PHE A 298 -15.46 11.93 -8.03
N LEU A 299 -16.64 12.50 -8.31
CA LEU A 299 -17.92 11.95 -7.85
C LEU A 299 -18.09 10.50 -8.33
N LEU A 300 -17.61 10.18 -9.53
CA LEU A 300 -17.56 8.82 -10.06
C LEU A 300 -16.62 7.90 -9.25
N ILE A 301 -15.40 8.32 -8.87
CA ILE A 301 -14.49 7.44 -8.09
C ILE A 301 -14.95 7.24 -6.64
N GLU A 302 -15.70 8.20 -6.09
CA GLU A 302 -16.35 8.10 -4.78
C GLU A 302 -17.62 7.23 -4.85
N LEU A 303 -18.48 7.47 -5.85
CA LEU A 303 -19.61 6.60 -6.19
C LEU A 303 -19.12 5.17 -6.43
N MET A 304 -17.94 5.05 -7.07
CA MET A 304 -17.19 3.81 -7.14
C MET A 304 -16.81 3.30 -5.77
N THR A 305 -15.98 3.96 -4.96
CA THR A 305 -15.53 3.32 -3.71
C THR A 305 -16.65 3.02 -2.69
N HIS A 306 -17.89 3.48 -2.88
CA HIS A 306 -19.02 3.17 -2.00
C HIS A 306 -19.74 1.81 -2.17
N LEU A 307 -19.67 1.06 -3.29
CA LEU A 307 -20.50 -0.16 -3.43
C LEU A 307 -19.91 -1.48 -3.98
N PHE A 308 -18.93 -1.52 -4.90
CA PHE A 308 -18.45 -2.81 -5.46
C PHE A 308 -17.22 -3.38 -4.75
N TYR A 309 -16.61 -2.60 -3.85
CA TYR A 309 -15.53 -2.94 -2.92
C TYR A 309 -14.40 -3.81 -3.51
N TYR A 310 -14.05 -3.59 -4.79
CA TYR A 310 -13.12 -4.47 -5.49
C TYR A 310 -11.73 -4.48 -4.82
N ASN A 311 -11.32 -3.37 -4.18
CA ASN A 311 -10.11 -3.26 -3.38
C ASN A 311 -10.16 -4.34 -2.31
N ALA A 312 -11.19 -4.22 -1.46
CA ALA A 312 -11.36 -5.08 -0.30
C ALA A 312 -11.40 -6.56 -0.68
N PHE A 313 -12.00 -6.93 -1.83
CA PHE A 313 -11.98 -8.31 -2.32
C PHE A 313 -10.57 -8.89 -2.48
N VAL A 314 -9.60 -8.09 -2.92
CA VAL A 314 -8.22 -8.50 -3.14
C VAL A 314 -7.47 -8.68 -1.81
N ILE A 315 -7.35 -7.65 -0.95
CA ILE A 315 -6.63 -7.83 0.35
C ILE A 315 -7.29 -8.84 1.30
N SER A 316 -8.60 -9.07 1.16
CA SER A 316 -9.31 -10.03 2.03
C SER A 316 -9.03 -11.50 1.64
N GLY A 317 -8.21 -11.76 0.62
CA GLY A 317 -7.81 -13.12 0.22
C GLY A 317 -8.93 -13.94 -0.44
N LEU A 318 -10.05 -13.32 -0.81
CA LEU A 318 -11.30 -14.01 -1.10
C LEU A 318 -11.33 -14.74 -2.45
N TRP A 319 -10.30 -14.58 -3.30
CA TRP A 319 -10.25 -15.18 -4.63
C TRP A 319 -10.44 -16.71 -4.65
N ARG A 320 -10.17 -17.42 -3.55
CA ARG A 320 -10.42 -18.86 -3.41
C ARG A 320 -11.89 -19.25 -3.19
N GLU A 321 -12.72 -18.31 -2.76
CA GLU A 321 -14.18 -18.49 -2.58
C GLU A 321 -15.00 -18.05 -3.80
N LEU A 322 -14.40 -17.25 -4.69
CA LEU A 322 -15.06 -16.67 -5.86
C LEU A 322 -15.09 -17.65 -7.05
N SER A 323 -16.18 -17.63 -7.82
CA SER A 323 -16.26 -18.36 -9.09
C SER A 323 -15.40 -17.70 -10.19
N PRO A 324 -15.04 -18.41 -11.28
CA PRO A 324 -14.23 -17.86 -12.37
C PRO A 324 -14.79 -16.57 -13.00
N VAL A 325 -16.13 -16.40 -13.02
CA VAL A 325 -16.79 -15.17 -13.51
C VAL A 325 -16.55 -14.00 -12.56
N GLU A 326 -16.59 -14.26 -11.26
CA GLU A 326 -16.46 -13.23 -10.22
C GLU A 326 -15.01 -12.77 -10.07
N ILE A 327 -14.06 -13.70 -10.20
CA ILE A 327 -12.63 -13.39 -10.33
C ILE A 327 -12.38 -12.45 -11.53
N PHE A 328 -12.99 -12.75 -12.68
CA PHE A 328 -12.92 -11.86 -13.85
C PHE A 328 -13.56 -10.49 -13.58
N ILE A 329 -14.72 -10.43 -12.94
CA ILE A 329 -15.43 -9.17 -12.64
C ILE A 329 -14.63 -8.29 -11.66
N VAL A 330 -14.06 -8.88 -10.59
CA VAL A 330 -13.20 -8.16 -9.64
C VAL A 330 -11.93 -7.67 -10.36
N GLY A 331 -11.23 -8.53 -11.12
CA GLY A 331 -10.01 -8.14 -11.85
C GLY A 331 -10.23 -7.12 -12.98
N TYR A 332 -11.38 -7.17 -13.67
CA TYR A 332 -11.80 -6.13 -14.60
C TYR A 332 -12.11 -4.82 -13.86
N GLY A 333 -12.71 -4.94 -12.68
CA GLY A 333 -12.94 -3.84 -11.74
C GLY A 333 -11.67 -3.11 -11.33
N VAL A 334 -10.69 -3.84 -10.77
CA VAL A 334 -9.33 -3.40 -10.43
C VAL A 334 -8.76 -2.45 -11.50
N LEU A 335 -8.71 -2.94 -12.74
CA LEU A 335 -8.13 -2.23 -13.89
C LEU A 335 -8.86 -0.92 -14.21
N ASN A 336 -10.19 -0.90 -14.05
CA ASN A 336 -10.99 0.29 -14.29
C ASN A 336 -10.78 1.38 -13.23
N PHE A 337 -10.53 1.02 -11.97
CA PHE A 337 -10.14 2.01 -10.97
C PHE A 337 -8.75 2.54 -11.22
N MET A 338 -7.78 1.67 -11.50
CA MET A 338 -6.39 2.10 -11.67
C MET A 338 -6.30 3.18 -12.75
N TRP A 339 -7.00 2.98 -13.87
CA TRP A 339 -7.13 4.00 -14.90
C TRP A 339 -7.77 5.30 -14.38
N LEU A 340 -8.86 5.22 -13.60
CA LEU A 340 -9.57 6.41 -13.08
C LEU A 340 -8.79 7.14 -11.96
N LYS A 341 -8.06 6.43 -11.10
CA LYS A 341 -7.14 6.97 -10.08
C LYS A 341 -6.09 7.84 -10.76
N PHE A 342 -5.38 7.28 -11.75
CA PHE A 342 -4.34 8.00 -12.47
C PHE A 342 -4.90 9.12 -13.36
N LEU A 343 -6.08 8.94 -13.97
CA LEU A 343 -6.82 10.03 -14.62
C LEU A 343 -7.02 11.20 -13.65
N LEU A 344 -7.58 10.96 -12.47
CA LEU A 344 -7.88 12.00 -11.49
C LEU A 344 -6.65 12.69 -10.94
N LEU A 345 -5.63 11.92 -10.56
CA LEU A 345 -4.34 12.45 -10.09
C LEU A 345 -3.75 13.41 -11.12
N TRP A 346 -3.53 12.94 -12.35
CA TRP A 346 -2.83 13.75 -13.35
C TRP A 346 -3.69 14.90 -13.90
N ARG A 347 -5.01 14.71 -14.03
CA ARG A 347 -5.94 15.81 -14.38
C ARG A 347 -6.00 16.89 -13.31
N TYR A 348 -5.88 16.54 -12.03
CA TYR A 348 -5.88 17.51 -10.93
C TYR A 348 -4.68 18.46 -11.03
N PHE A 349 -3.47 17.92 -11.08
CA PHE A 349 -2.24 18.71 -11.25
C PHE A 349 -2.23 19.47 -12.59
N ARG A 350 -2.76 18.87 -13.67
CA ARG A 350 -2.95 19.54 -14.96
C ARG A 350 -3.96 20.70 -14.91
N PHE A 351 -5.04 20.59 -14.13
CA PHE A 351 -6.01 21.68 -13.96
C PHE A 351 -5.35 22.90 -13.31
N TRP A 352 -4.64 22.72 -12.20
CA TRP A 352 -3.92 23.82 -11.54
C TRP A 352 -2.79 24.41 -12.41
N SER A 353 -2.11 23.57 -13.20
CA SER A 353 -1.18 24.03 -14.24
C SER A 353 -1.86 24.95 -15.27
N LEU A 354 -3.04 24.56 -15.78
CA LEU A 354 -3.81 25.34 -16.75
C LEU A 354 -4.36 26.65 -16.18
N VAL A 355 -4.82 26.64 -14.93
CA VAL A 355 -5.31 27.83 -14.21
C VAL A 355 -4.19 28.87 -14.00
N ASN A 356 -2.94 28.42 -13.85
CA ASN A 356 -1.74 29.26 -13.84
C ASN A 356 -1.20 29.60 -15.25
N GLY A 357 -1.92 29.21 -16.32
CA GLY A 357 -1.54 29.53 -17.69
C GLY A 357 -0.51 28.60 -18.35
N ILE A 358 -0.18 27.46 -17.74
CA ILE A 358 0.76 26.47 -18.29
C ILE A 358 -0.03 25.28 -18.88
N GLU A 359 -0.14 25.23 -20.21
CA GLU A 359 -0.62 24.06 -20.94
C GLU A 359 0.39 22.91 -20.86
N THR A 360 -0.13 21.73 -20.52
CA THR A 360 0.58 20.45 -20.59
C THR A 360 -0.25 19.44 -21.39
N VAL A 361 0.39 18.33 -21.79
CA VAL A 361 -0.29 17.21 -22.47
C VAL A 361 -1.19 16.46 -21.48
N GLU A 362 -2.41 16.08 -21.90
CA GLU A 362 -3.28 15.19 -21.12
C GLU A 362 -2.67 13.79 -21.02
N ASN A 363 -2.58 13.21 -19.82
CA ASN A 363 -1.89 11.94 -19.60
C ASN A 363 -2.75 10.71 -19.91
N MET A 364 -4.08 10.82 -19.82
CA MET A 364 -5.02 9.73 -20.11
C MET A 364 -6.08 10.20 -21.14
N PRO A 365 -5.71 10.40 -22.41
CA PRO A 365 -6.65 10.83 -23.45
C PRO A 365 -7.67 9.75 -23.88
N ASN A 366 -7.41 8.47 -23.64
CA ASN A 366 -8.33 7.36 -23.91
C ASN A 366 -8.71 6.63 -22.61
N CYS A 367 -9.93 6.07 -22.57
CA CYS A 367 -10.30 5.04 -21.60
C CYS A 367 -9.54 3.73 -21.84
N ILE A 368 -9.25 2.96 -20.79
CA ILE A 368 -8.69 1.61 -20.89
C ILE A 368 -9.58 0.68 -21.73
N ASN A 369 -10.91 0.83 -21.62
CA ASN A 369 -11.90 0.12 -22.45
C ASN A 369 -12.03 0.68 -23.89
N ASN A 370 -11.12 1.58 -24.30
CA ASN A 370 -11.03 2.15 -25.64
C ASN A 370 -9.59 1.96 -26.22
N CYS A 371 -8.88 0.93 -25.75
CA CYS A 371 -7.55 0.53 -26.22
C CYS A 371 -7.57 -0.94 -26.64
N TYR A 372 -7.56 -1.22 -27.95
CA TYR A 372 -7.58 -2.59 -28.50
C TYR A 372 -6.19 -3.18 -28.80
N SER A 373 -5.11 -2.46 -28.48
CA SER A 373 -3.73 -2.80 -28.82
C SER A 373 -2.77 -2.28 -27.77
N LEU A 374 -1.66 -2.97 -27.53
CA LEU A 374 -0.60 -2.56 -26.60
C LEU A 374 0.06 -1.26 -27.05
N GLU A 375 0.25 -1.06 -28.36
CA GLU A 375 0.76 0.20 -28.90
C GLU A 375 -0.19 1.38 -28.61
N LEU A 376 -1.49 1.19 -28.81
CA LEU A 376 -2.49 2.23 -28.52
C LEU A 376 -2.61 2.51 -27.02
N PHE A 377 -2.61 1.46 -26.20
CA PHE A 377 -2.57 1.57 -24.74
C PHE A 377 -1.33 2.35 -24.29
N TRP A 378 -0.12 1.92 -24.67
CA TRP A 378 1.12 2.52 -24.21
C TRP A 378 1.34 3.97 -24.69
N LYS A 379 0.83 4.32 -25.89
CA LYS A 379 0.83 5.71 -26.39
C LYS A 379 -0.18 6.62 -25.70
N THR A 380 -1.16 6.07 -24.97
CA THR A 380 -2.23 6.82 -24.29
C THR A 380 -2.29 6.64 -22.78
N TRP A 381 -1.47 5.75 -22.22
CA TRP A 381 -1.16 5.66 -20.80
C TRP A 381 0.00 6.60 -20.46
N HIS A 382 -0.18 7.47 -19.48
CA HIS A 382 0.81 8.51 -19.08
C HIS A 382 1.39 9.31 -20.28
N ALA A 383 0.53 9.68 -21.24
CA ALA A 383 0.94 10.05 -22.61
C ALA A 383 2.00 11.17 -22.74
N SER A 384 2.13 12.07 -21.75
CA SER A 384 3.22 13.06 -21.74
C SER A 384 4.61 12.43 -21.57
N PHE A 385 4.73 11.40 -20.74
CA PHE A 385 5.97 10.68 -20.46
C PHE A 385 6.34 9.78 -21.64
N ASN A 386 5.35 9.09 -22.24
CA ASN A 386 5.55 8.34 -23.49
C ASN A 386 6.14 9.23 -24.61
N ARG A 387 5.60 10.44 -24.80
CA ARG A 387 6.13 11.43 -25.77
C ARG A 387 7.54 11.93 -25.40
N TRP A 388 7.82 12.14 -24.12
CA TRP A 388 9.14 12.55 -23.61
C TRP A 388 10.20 11.46 -23.81
N LEU A 389 9.83 10.18 -23.63
CA LEU A 389 10.70 9.02 -23.80
C LEU A 389 11.09 8.80 -25.27
N ILE A 390 10.11 8.85 -26.17
CA ILE A 390 10.32 8.57 -27.61
C ILE A 390 11.17 9.65 -28.29
N ARG A 391 11.23 10.89 -27.76
CA ARG A 391 12.20 11.92 -28.20
C ARG A 391 13.66 11.54 -27.92
N LYS A 392 13.94 10.55 -27.07
CA LYS A 392 15.28 10.25 -26.52
C LYS A 392 15.75 8.82 -26.76
N PHE A 393 14.82 7.87 -26.88
CA PHE A 393 15.11 6.45 -27.10
C PHE A 393 14.28 5.90 -28.26
N LEU A 394 14.96 5.23 -29.20
CA LEU A 394 14.34 4.54 -30.34
C LEU A 394 14.11 3.03 -30.09
N ASN A 395 14.71 2.46 -29.04
CA ASN A 395 14.60 1.04 -28.70
C ASN A 395 13.63 0.81 -27.53
N VAL A 396 12.59 -0.01 -27.77
CA VAL A 396 11.56 -0.37 -26.78
C VAL A 396 12.14 -0.98 -25.50
N TRP A 397 13.19 -1.81 -25.60
CA TRP A 397 13.82 -2.45 -24.44
C TRP A 397 14.51 -1.44 -23.52
N VAL A 398 15.17 -0.42 -24.10
CA VAL A 398 15.80 0.66 -23.33
C VAL A 398 14.74 1.54 -22.66
N VAL A 399 13.64 1.85 -23.38
CA VAL A 399 12.49 2.59 -22.82
C VAL A 399 11.91 1.85 -21.61
N PHE A 400 11.55 0.58 -21.76
CA PHE A 400 10.92 -0.20 -20.68
C PHE A 400 11.87 -0.46 -19.51
N THR A 401 13.16 -0.67 -19.77
CA THR A 401 14.17 -0.81 -18.69
C THR A 401 14.35 0.50 -17.92
N PHE A 402 14.39 1.65 -18.59
CA PHE A 402 14.41 2.95 -17.90
C PHE A 402 13.11 3.23 -17.14
N VAL A 403 11.95 2.89 -17.71
CA VAL A 403 10.65 3.02 -17.02
C VAL A 403 10.62 2.19 -15.74
N ALA A 404 11.14 0.96 -15.76
CA ALA A 404 11.30 0.16 -14.55
C ALA A 404 12.21 0.90 -13.55
N MET A 405 13.48 1.15 -13.89
CA MET A 405 14.47 1.81 -13.00
C MET A 405 14.03 3.18 -12.45
N TRP A 406 13.18 3.92 -13.17
CA TRP A 406 12.64 5.21 -12.76
C TRP A 406 11.47 5.10 -11.77
N HIS A 407 10.73 3.98 -11.81
CA HIS A 407 9.68 3.66 -10.86
C HIS A 407 10.25 2.94 -9.63
N ASP A 408 10.94 1.80 -9.82
CA ASP A 408 11.68 1.12 -8.76
C ASP A 408 12.74 0.14 -9.32
N LEU A 409 13.75 -0.20 -8.50
CA LEU A 409 14.87 -1.09 -8.85
C LEU A 409 14.58 -2.56 -8.54
N GLU A 410 13.31 -2.96 -8.45
CA GLU A 410 12.93 -4.34 -8.15
C GLU A 410 13.01 -5.26 -9.38
N TRP A 411 13.57 -6.45 -9.16
CA TRP A 411 13.63 -7.52 -10.16
C TRP A 411 12.26 -7.92 -10.71
N LYS A 412 11.19 -7.77 -9.92
CA LYS A 412 9.80 -8.02 -10.33
C LYS A 412 9.35 -7.04 -11.40
N LEU A 413 9.61 -5.74 -11.19
CA LEU A 413 9.22 -4.67 -12.11
C LEU A 413 10.04 -4.71 -13.41
N LEU A 414 11.34 -5.01 -13.30
CA LEU A 414 12.21 -5.28 -14.46
C LEU A 414 11.71 -6.50 -15.27
N SER A 415 11.39 -7.60 -14.60
CA SER A 415 10.85 -8.81 -15.25
C SER A 415 9.50 -8.54 -15.93
N TRP A 416 8.61 -7.78 -15.29
CA TRP A 416 7.34 -7.34 -15.88
C TRP A 416 7.54 -6.45 -17.12
N ALA A 417 8.49 -5.52 -17.06
CA ALA A 417 8.79 -4.62 -18.18
C ALA A 417 9.33 -5.39 -19.40
N TRP A 418 10.26 -6.33 -19.17
CA TRP A 418 10.80 -7.20 -20.23
C TRP A 418 9.79 -8.20 -20.78
N LEU A 419 8.93 -8.77 -19.93
CA LEU A 419 7.81 -9.61 -20.38
C LEU A 419 6.80 -8.80 -21.23
N THR A 420 6.57 -7.53 -20.87
CA THR A 420 5.73 -6.62 -21.66
C THR A 420 6.36 -6.31 -23.03
N CYS A 421 7.69 -6.12 -23.11
CA CYS A 421 8.40 -6.04 -24.40
C CYS A 421 8.21 -7.30 -25.24
N LEU A 422 8.27 -8.49 -24.64
CA LEU A 422 8.06 -9.76 -25.34
C LEU A 422 6.64 -9.87 -25.91
N PHE A 423 5.61 -9.52 -25.13
CA PHE A 423 4.22 -9.48 -25.62
C PHE A 423 3.96 -8.39 -26.67
N PHE A 424 4.81 -7.37 -26.76
CA PHE A 424 4.75 -6.33 -27.80
C PHE A 424 5.18 -6.85 -29.18
N MET A 425 6.08 -7.85 -29.24
CA MET A 425 6.66 -8.32 -30.51
C MET A 425 5.63 -8.95 -31.47
N PRO A 426 4.69 -9.83 -31.05
CA PRO A 426 3.66 -10.36 -31.93
C PRO A 426 2.75 -9.28 -32.52
N GLU A 427 2.36 -8.25 -31.73
CA GLU A 427 1.56 -7.13 -32.24
C GLU A 427 2.32 -6.36 -33.33
N MET A 428 3.60 -6.05 -33.12
CA MET A 428 4.43 -5.36 -34.11
C MET A 428 4.64 -6.18 -35.39
N LEU A 429 4.91 -7.49 -35.27
CA LEU A 429 5.12 -8.38 -36.41
C LEU A 429 3.84 -8.54 -37.25
N LEU A 430 2.70 -8.81 -36.61
CA LEU A 430 1.40 -8.93 -37.28
C LEU A 430 0.98 -7.60 -37.91
N LYS A 431 1.22 -6.46 -37.22
CA LYS A 431 0.93 -5.13 -37.77
C LYS A 431 1.77 -4.86 -39.02
N SER A 432 3.08 -5.14 -38.98
CA SER A 432 3.99 -5.01 -40.11
C SER A 432 3.51 -5.84 -41.32
N ALA A 433 3.29 -7.15 -41.13
CA ALA A 433 2.79 -8.04 -42.17
C ALA A 433 1.44 -7.56 -42.75
N SER A 434 0.50 -7.14 -41.89
CA SER A 434 -0.80 -6.61 -42.32
C SER A 434 -0.75 -5.26 -43.04
N SER A 435 0.37 -4.54 -42.94
CA SER A 435 0.58 -3.25 -43.62
C SER A 435 1.21 -3.40 -45.01
N ALA A 436 1.91 -4.52 -45.26
CA ALA A 436 2.39 -4.90 -46.59
C ALA A 436 1.26 -5.40 -47.50
N TYR A 437 0.20 -5.99 -46.92
CA TYR A 437 -0.92 -6.55 -47.67
C TYR A 437 -2.04 -5.52 -47.92
N LYS A 438 -2.08 -4.93 -49.11
CA LYS A 438 -3.27 -4.20 -49.60
C LYS A 438 -4.31 -5.21 -50.07
N VAL A 439 -5.56 -5.01 -49.67
CA VAL A 439 -6.69 -5.90 -49.98
C VAL A 439 -7.77 -5.08 -50.66
N GLU A 440 -8.03 -5.35 -51.94
CA GLU A 440 -8.93 -4.53 -52.78
C GLU A 440 -10.36 -5.07 -52.83
N SER A 441 -10.64 -6.23 -52.23
CA SER A 441 -11.98 -6.82 -52.19
C SER A 441 -12.71 -6.52 -50.88
N ALA A 442 -13.97 -6.11 -50.96
CA ALA A 442 -14.79 -5.76 -49.78
C ALA A 442 -15.01 -6.95 -48.82
N PHE A 443 -14.94 -8.19 -49.32
CA PHE A 443 -14.94 -9.40 -48.47
C PHE A 443 -13.62 -9.58 -47.73
N GLY A 444 -12.49 -9.30 -48.39
CA GLY A 444 -11.17 -9.31 -47.76
C GLY A 444 -10.98 -8.18 -46.74
N GLU A 445 -11.52 -6.98 -46.99
CA GLU A 445 -11.57 -5.90 -45.98
C GLU A 445 -12.37 -6.31 -44.74
N PHE A 446 -13.51 -6.99 -44.93
CA PHE A 446 -14.30 -7.55 -43.84
C PHE A 446 -13.50 -8.60 -43.06
N LEU A 447 -12.94 -9.61 -43.73
CA LEU A 447 -12.14 -10.66 -43.09
C LEU A 447 -10.93 -10.08 -42.34
N LEU A 448 -10.26 -9.08 -42.90
CA LEU A 448 -9.14 -8.37 -42.26
C LEU A 448 -9.60 -7.56 -41.03
N ARG A 449 -10.81 -7.00 -41.03
CA ARG A 449 -11.42 -6.35 -39.85
C ARG A 449 -11.75 -7.35 -38.76
N GLU A 450 -12.25 -8.54 -39.12
CA GLU A 450 -12.51 -9.63 -38.16
C GLU A 450 -11.22 -10.18 -37.53
N LEU A 451 -10.19 -10.45 -38.35
CA LEU A 451 -8.88 -10.91 -37.85
C LEU A 451 -8.22 -9.85 -36.95
N LYS A 452 -8.36 -8.56 -37.27
CA LYS A 452 -7.92 -7.46 -36.39
C LYS A 452 -8.71 -7.39 -35.08
N ALA A 453 -10.02 -7.70 -35.10
CA ALA A 453 -10.84 -7.72 -33.89
C ALA A 453 -10.51 -8.92 -32.99
N LEU A 454 -10.27 -10.09 -33.59
CA LEU A 454 -9.80 -11.29 -32.89
C LEU A 454 -8.41 -11.08 -32.28
N SER A 455 -7.48 -10.47 -33.03
CA SER A 455 -6.14 -10.12 -32.55
C SER A 455 -6.20 -9.16 -31.35
N GLY A 456 -7.01 -8.11 -31.41
CA GLY A 456 -7.23 -7.21 -30.27
C GLY A 456 -7.83 -7.92 -29.04
N ALA A 457 -8.76 -8.86 -29.24
CA ALA A 457 -9.31 -9.67 -28.16
C ALA A 457 -8.25 -10.54 -27.48
N VAL A 458 -7.37 -11.20 -28.25
CA VAL A 458 -6.22 -11.96 -27.73
C VAL A 458 -5.30 -11.04 -26.93
N THR A 459 -4.93 -9.88 -27.50
CA THR A 459 -4.05 -8.91 -26.85
C THR A 459 -4.61 -8.41 -25.51
N ILE A 460 -5.89 -8.04 -25.45
CA ILE A 460 -6.53 -7.63 -24.19
C ILE A 460 -6.59 -8.81 -23.21
N THR A 461 -6.90 -10.03 -23.69
CA THR A 461 -6.96 -11.23 -22.85
C THR A 461 -5.60 -11.54 -22.20
N CYS A 462 -4.50 -11.50 -22.96
CA CYS A 462 -3.15 -11.69 -22.43
C CYS A 462 -2.79 -10.62 -21.39
N LEU A 463 -3.10 -9.35 -21.65
CA LEU A 463 -2.87 -8.25 -20.71
C LEU A 463 -3.72 -8.42 -19.43
N MET A 464 -4.99 -8.82 -19.55
CA MET A 464 -5.86 -9.08 -18.40
C MET A 464 -5.37 -10.27 -17.56
N ILE A 465 -4.94 -11.37 -18.18
CA ILE A 465 -4.38 -12.53 -17.48
C ILE A 465 -3.09 -12.16 -16.75
N ALA A 466 -2.18 -11.40 -17.39
CA ALA A 466 -0.94 -10.94 -16.76
C ALA A 466 -1.21 -10.08 -15.50
N ASN A 467 -2.17 -9.16 -15.57
CA ASN A 467 -2.57 -8.34 -14.42
C ASN A 467 -3.30 -9.16 -13.34
N LEU A 468 -4.19 -10.09 -13.73
CA LEU A 468 -4.92 -10.95 -12.79
C LEU A 468 -3.97 -11.86 -12.00
N ALA A 469 -3.01 -12.49 -12.68
CA ALA A 469 -1.98 -13.34 -12.08
C ALA A 469 -1.02 -12.55 -11.18
N GLY A 470 -0.62 -11.34 -11.60
CA GLY A 470 0.28 -10.48 -10.82
C GLY A 470 -0.36 -9.92 -9.56
N TYR A 471 -1.61 -9.44 -9.64
CA TYR A 471 -2.16 -8.49 -8.66
C TYR A 471 -3.43 -8.94 -7.93
N VAL A 472 -4.26 -9.80 -8.54
CA VAL A 472 -5.53 -10.25 -7.93
C VAL A 472 -5.38 -11.58 -7.19
N ILE A 473 -4.37 -12.37 -7.57
CA ILE A 473 -4.18 -13.77 -7.13
C ILE A 473 -2.76 -14.03 -6.60
N GLY A 474 -1.77 -13.28 -7.11
CA GLY A 474 -0.36 -13.35 -6.72
C GLY A 474 0.36 -14.65 -7.11
N PRO A 475 1.70 -14.70 -6.99
CA PRO A 475 2.52 -15.84 -7.45
C PRO A 475 2.10 -17.19 -6.84
N SER A 476 1.72 -17.20 -5.56
CA SER A 476 1.27 -18.40 -4.85
C SER A 476 -0.09 -18.94 -5.31
N GLY A 477 -0.88 -18.16 -6.06
CA GLY A 477 -2.20 -18.54 -6.54
C GLY A 477 -2.27 -18.95 -8.01
N ILE A 478 -1.22 -18.71 -8.82
CA ILE A 478 -1.24 -18.94 -10.28
C ILE A 478 -1.61 -20.38 -10.63
N ASN A 479 -1.03 -21.38 -9.96
CA ASN A 479 -1.35 -22.79 -10.21
C ASN A 479 -2.81 -23.14 -9.87
N TRP A 480 -3.40 -22.47 -8.87
CA TRP A 480 -4.82 -22.63 -8.53
C TRP A 480 -5.74 -21.92 -9.54
N MET A 481 -5.33 -20.75 -10.05
CA MET A 481 -6.05 -20.04 -11.11
C MET A 481 -6.11 -20.90 -12.39
N VAL A 482 -4.94 -21.36 -12.88
CA VAL A 482 -4.84 -22.19 -14.08
C VAL A 482 -5.66 -23.47 -13.93
N SER A 483 -5.51 -24.19 -12.83
CA SER A 483 -6.31 -25.41 -12.56
C SER A 483 -7.80 -25.16 -12.31
N SER A 484 -8.24 -23.92 -12.08
CA SER A 484 -9.66 -23.59 -11.90
C SER A 484 -10.33 -23.08 -13.18
N PHE A 485 -9.62 -22.32 -14.01
CA PHE A 485 -10.11 -21.94 -15.35
C PHE A 485 -10.07 -23.10 -16.36
N LEU A 486 -9.19 -24.10 -16.17
CA LEU A 486 -9.17 -25.32 -17.00
C LEU A 486 -10.20 -26.40 -16.59
N LYS A 487 -10.97 -26.21 -15.50
CA LYS A 487 -12.09 -27.11 -15.16
C LYS A 487 -13.25 -26.93 -16.14
N ARG A 488 -14.13 -27.95 -16.19
CA ARG A 488 -15.35 -27.98 -17.03
C ARG A 488 -16.25 -26.74 -16.88
N GLU A 489 -16.25 -26.10 -15.72
CA GLU A 489 -16.98 -24.86 -15.42
C GLU A 489 -16.23 -23.58 -15.81
N GLY A 490 -14.90 -23.61 -15.85
CA GLY A 490 -14.05 -22.45 -16.17
C GLY A 490 -13.89 -22.20 -17.68
N VAL A 491 -13.85 -23.26 -18.49
CA VAL A 491 -13.70 -23.14 -19.95
C VAL A 491 -14.84 -22.35 -20.63
N PRO A 492 -16.13 -22.55 -20.30
CA PRO A 492 -17.21 -21.69 -20.82
C PRO A 492 -17.05 -20.22 -20.42
N VAL A 493 -16.51 -19.94 -19.23
CA VAL A 493 -16.25 -18.57 -18.76
C VAL A 493 -15.13 -17.91 -19.56
N LEU A 494 -14.03 -18.63 -19.83
CA LEU A 494 -12.97 -18.14 -20.73
C LEU A 494 -13.52 -17.79 -22.12
N GLY A 495 -14.36 -18.67 -22.69
CA GLY A 495 -15.01 -18.42 -23.98
C GLY A 495 -15.92 -17.18 -23.97
N GLY A 496 -16.76 -17.04 -22.93
CA GLY A 496 -17.63 -15.87 -22.76
C GLY A 496 -16.88 -14.56 -22.55
N VAL A 497 -15.80 -14.57 -21.76
CA VAL A 497 -14.89 -13.43 -21.57
C VAL A 497 -14.22 -13.05 -22.89
N PHE A 498 -13.62 -14.01 -23.60
CA PHE A 498 -12.96 -13.77 -24.87
C PHE A 498 -13.92 -13.19 -25.92
N PHE A 499 -15.13 -13.74 -26.02
CA PHE A 499 -16.19 -13.20 -26.88
C PHE A 499 -16.58 -11.76 -26.50
N SER A 500 -16.69 -11.47 -25.19
CA SER A 500 -16.96 -10.11 -24.70
C SER A 500 -15.89 -9.11 -25.13
N LEU A 501 -14.61 -9.50 -25.05
CA LEU A 501 -13.46 -8.68 -25.45
C LEU A 501 -13.36 -8.49 -26.98
N TYR A 502 -13.74 -9.51 -27.75
CA TYR A 502 -13.90 -9.43 -29.21
C TYR A 502 -15.00 -8.44 -29.59
N VAL A 503 -16.21 -8.56 -29.02
CA VAL A 503 -17.31 -7.60 -29.26
C VAL A 503 -16.93 -6.18 -28.83
N GLY A 504 -16.24 -6.03 -27.69
CA GLY A 504 -15.66 -4.75 -27.25
C GLY A 504 -14.67 -4.17 -28.26
N THR A 505 -13.80 -4.99 -28.84
CA THR A 505 -12.86 -4.56 -29.88
C THR A 505 -13.57 -4.08 -31.14
N LYS A 506 -14.64 -4.77 -31.57
CA LYS A 506 -15.47 -4.31 -32.71
C LYS A 506 -16.14 -2.97 -32.43
N LEU A 507 -16.61 -2.72 -31.20
CA LEU A 507 -17.14 -1.42 -30.79
C LEU A 507 -16.08 -0.31 -30.92
N MET A 508 -14.83 -0.56 -30.52
CA MET A 508 -13.73 0.40 -30.67
C MET A 508 -13.46 0.73 -32.15
N PHE A 509 -13.53 -0.26 -33.05
CA PHE A 509 -13.39 -0.01 -34.50
C PHE A 509 -14.54 0.84 -35.08
N HIS A 510 -15.77 0.66 -34.60
CA HIS A 510 -16.89 1.52 -35.00
C HIS A 510 -16.75 2.95 -34.45
N ILE A 511 -16.26 3.11 -33.22
CA ILE A 511 -15.92 4.44 -32.66
C ILE A 511 -14.82 5.12 -33.49
N GLN A 512 -13.83 4.36 -33.96
CA GLN A 512 -12.75 4.87 -34.82
C GLN A 512 -13.23 5.25 -36.23
N ASP A 513 -14.08 4.43 -36.87
CA ASP A 513 -14.74 4.76 -38.14
C ASP A 513 -15.56 6.06 -38.03
N LEU A 514 -16.28 6.27 -36.92
CA LEU A 514 -17.08 7.48 -36.68
C LEU A 514 -16.19 8.72 -36.48
N ARG A 515 -15.04 8.58 -35.81
CA ARG A 515 -14.06 9.68 -35.64
C ARG A 515 -13.38 10.09 -36.94
N SER A 516 -13.11 9.16 -37.86
CA SER A 516 -12.42 9.47 -39.13
C SER A 516 -13.33 10.22 -40.11
N VAL A 517 -14.61 9.85 -40.22
CA VAL A 517 -15.60 10.57 -41.06
C VAL A 517 -15.76 12.04 -40.62
N ALA A 518 -15.68 12.32 -39.32
CA ALA A 518 -15.78 13.66 -38.75
C ALA A 518 -14.60 14.60 -39.09
N HIS A 519 -13.50 14.09 -39.65
CA HIS A 519 -12.33 14.87 -40.06
C HIS A 519 -12.36 15.27 -41.56
N SER A 520 -13.49 15.12 -42.23
CA SER A 520 -13.71 15.60 -43.60
C SER A 520 -13.81 17.15 -43.67
N PRO A 521 -13.47 17.80 -44.80
CA PRO A 521 -13.04 19.20 -44.80
C PRO A 521 -14.10 20.29 -44.51
N ASN A 522 -15.37 19.94 -44.24
CA ASN A 522 -16.45 20.92 -44.22
C ASN A 522 -17.60 20.60 -43.23
N PRO A 523 -17.46 20.98 -41.94
CA PRO A 523 -18.65 21.32 -41.15
C PRO A 523 -18.42 22.50 -40.18
N ALA A 524 -18.78 23.72 -40.58
CA ALA A 524 -18.66 24.94 -39.77
C ALA A 524 -19.61 25.03 -38.54
N SER A 525 -20.27 23.94 -38.16
CA SER A 525 -21.33 23.93 -37.12
C SER A 525 -21.35 22.70 -36.19
N TYR A 526 -20.52 21.67 -36.43
CA TYR A 526 -20.52 20.44 -35.61
C TYR A 526 -19.43 20.39 -34.52
N TRP A 527 -18.37 21.20 -34.65
CA TRP A 527 -17.13 21.04 -33.89
C TRP A 527 -17.27 21.27 -32.37
N TYR A 528 -18.16 22.17 -31.93
CA TYR A 528 -18.38 22.42 -30.50
C TYR A 528 -19.16 21.30 -29.79
N CYS A 529 -19.88 20.43 -30.51
CA CYS A 529 -20.60 19.29 -29.91
C CYS A 529 -19.74 18.02 -29.80
N LEU A 530 -18.94 17.64 -30.81
CA LEU A 530 -18.16 16.40 -30.70
C LEU A 530 -17.06 16.51 -29.63
N HIS A 531 -16.44 17.69 -29.46
CA HIS A 531 -15.43 17.91 -28.42
C HIS A 531 -16.02 18.00 -27.00
N SER A 532 -17.35 18.11 -26.86
CA SER A 532 -18.03 17.92 -25.57
C SER A 532 -18.24 16.42 -25.27
N LEU A 533 -18.66 15.65 -26.28
CA LEU A 533 -19.01 14.23 -26.20
C LEU A 533 -17.82 13.27 -26.07
N ASP A 534 -16.69 13.53 -26.74
CA ASP A 534 -15.54 12.61 -26.68
C ASP A 534 -14.86 12.60 -25.29
N SER A 535 -15.07 13.66 -24.50
CA SER A 535 -14.63 13.74 -23.10
C SER A 535 -15.57 13.03 -22.11
N PHE A 536 -16.69 12.50 -22.59
CA PHE A 536 -17.71 11.81 -21.80
C PHE A 536 -17.62 10.28 -21.95
N GLN A 537 -16.48 9.68 -22.36
CA GLN A 537 -16.38 8.21 -22.55
C GLN A 537 -16.87 7.40 -21.34
N PHE A 538 -16.42 7.71 -20.12
CA PHE A 538 -16.94 7.04 -18.92
C PHE A 538 -18.39 7.47 -18.62
N LEU A 539 -18.72 8.76 -18.79
CA LEU A 539 -20.06 9.30 -18.58
C LEU A 539 -21.13 8.65 -19.49
N ARG A 540 -20.78 8.28 -20.72
CA ARG A 540 -21.63 7.51 -21.64
C ARG A 540 -21.83 6.09 -21.14
N SER A 541 -20.76 5.44 -20.70
CA SER A 541 -20.86 4.13 -20.04
C SER A 541 -21.76 4.20 -18.80
N LEU A 542 -21.60 5.21 -17.92
CA LEU A 542 -22.35 5.33 -16.66
C LEU A 542 -23.79 5.87 -16.82
N LEU A 543 -24.08 6.74 -17.78
CA LEU A 543 -25.45 7.18 -18.05
C LEU A 543 -26.26 6.09 -18.73
N SER A 544 -25.64 5.36 -19.66
CA SER A 544 -26.18 4.09 -20.18
C SER A 544 -26.36 3.07 -19.04
N PHE A 545 -25.43 3.07 -18.06
CA PHE A 545 -25.53 2.23 -16.87
C PHE A 545 -26.75 2.53 -15.98
N ILE A 546 -27.10 3.81 -15.79
CA ILE A 546 -28.09 4.22 -14.76
C ILE A 546 -29.47 4.57 -15.33
N THR A 547 -29.59 5.02 -16.59
CA THR A 547 -30.81 5.71 -17.06
C THR A 547 -31.46 5.20 -18.36
N GLY A 548 -30.81 4.30 -19.12
CA GLY A 548 -31.47 3.54 -20.19
C GLY A 548 -32.10 4.34 -21.35
N PHE A 549 -31.72 5.62 -21.56
CA PHE A 549 -32.31 6.47 -22.60
C PHE A 549 -31.25 7.35 -23.30
N ASP A 550 -30.97 7.08 -24.58
CA ASP A 550 -30.17 7.95 -25.45
C ASP A 550 -31.09 8.59 -26.50
N ARG A 551 -31.47 9.86 -26.32
CA ARG A 551 -32.55 10.51 -27.09
C ARG A 551 -32.04 11.10 -28.41
N TYR A 552 -31.96 10.28 -29.46
CA TYR A 552 -31.84 10.78 -30.85
C TYR A 552 -32.71 10.00 -31.86
N VAL A 553 -33.98 10.40 -31.95
CA VAL A 553 -34.88 10.10 -33.07
C VAL A 553 -35.53 11.40 -33.52
N ILE A 554 -35.55 11.64 -34.84
CA ILE A 554 -36.11 12.82 -35.54
C ILE A 554 -35.47 14.18 -35.18
N LYS A 555 -34.63 14.69 -36.10
CA LYS A 555 -35.06 15.85 -36.90
C LYS A 555 -34.41 15.91 -38.28
N SER A 556 -35.13 15.41 -39.28
CA SER A 556 -34.92 15.79 -40.68
C SER A 556 -35.71 17.07 -40.96
N LYS A 557 -35.01 18.11 -41.43
CA LYS A 557 -35.52 19.37 -42.00
C LYS A 557 -36.51 20.21 -41.16
N THR A 558 -36.70 21.43 -41.65
CA THR A 558 -37.41 22.54 -40.99
C THR A 558 -38.87 22.61 -41.46
N SER A 559 -39.83 22.62 -40.53
CA SER A 559 -41.17 23.19 -40.76
C SER A 559 -41.93 23.41 -39.44
N MET A 560 -42.93 24.29 -39.49
CA MET A 560 -44.00 24.61 -38.53
C MET A 560 -43.65 24.91 -37.05
N ILE A 561 -44.00 26.14 -36.68
CA ILE A 561 -44.18 26.65 -35.31
C ILE A 561 -45.70 26.54 -34.96
N LYS A 562 -46.06 26.71 -33.68
CA LYS A 562 -47.42 26.80 -33.09
C LYS A 562 -48.15 25.46 -32.78
N LYS A 563 -47.97 24.99 -31.53
CA LYS A 563 -49.02 25.10 -30.48
C LYS A 563 -48.45 24.65 -29.12
N CYS A 564 -48.95 25.24 -28.04
CA CYS A 564 -48.58 24.93 -26.66
C CYS A 564 -49.84 24.73 -25.81
N LYS A 565 -49.89 23.65 -25.01
CA LYS A 565 -50.52 23.57 -23.68
C LYS A 565 -50.46 22.13 -23.13
N MET A 566 -49.95 21.99 -21.90
CA MET A 566 -50.35 21.02 -20.85
C MET A 566 -50.31 19.50 -21.16
N LYS A 567 -50.05 18.60 -20.20
CA LYS A 567 -50.24 18.69 -18.74
C LYS A 567 -48.98 18.35 -17.93
N LYS A 568 -48.82 19.01 -16.78
CA LYS A 568 -48.09 18.45 -15.63
C LYS A 568 -48.92 17.27 -15.08
N LEU A 569 -48.39 16.05 -15.05
CA LEU A 569 -48.95 14.95 -14.23
C LEU A 569 -48.04 13.71 -14.07
N LEU A 570 -46.71 13.87 -14.18
CA LEU A 570 -45.75 12.76 -14.02
C LEU A 570 -44.52 13.14 -13.17
N TRP A 571 -44.72 14.00 -12.17
CA TRP A 571 -43.66 14.61 -11.35
C TRP A 571 -43.66 14.19 -9.86
N SER A 572 -44.52 13.24 -9.47
CA SER A 572 -44.73 12.88 -8.06
C SER A 572 -44.40 11.42 -7.71
N TRP A 573 -43.94 10.62 -8.69
CA TRP A 573 -43.66 9.17 -8.50
C TRP A 573 -42.25 8.73 -8.94
N ILE A 574 -41.37 9.67 -9.31
CA ILE A 574 -39.96 9.39 -9.66
C ILE A 574 -39.01 10.14 -8.68
N ILE A 575 -39.36 10.07 -7.39
CA ILE A 575 -38.51 10.52 -6.27
C ILE A 575 -37.98 9.31 -5.46
N LEU A 576 -38.59 8.12 -5.61
CA LEU A 576 -38.48 7.02 -4.65
C LEU A 576 -37.47 5.89 -4.97
N PHE A 577 -36.88 5.82 -6.16
CA PHE A 577 -35.85 4.82 -6.48
C PHE A 577 -34.66 5.47 -7.20
N ASN A 578 -33.65 5.87 -6.43
CA ASN A 578 -32.41 6.43 -6.94
C ASN A 578 -31.18 5.69 -6.40
N ILE A 579 -30.34 5.28 -7.35
CA ILE A 579 -28.88 5.26 -7.25
C ILE A 579 -28.29 4.38 -6.12
N HIS A 580 -28.19 3.10 -6.45
CA HIS A 580 -27.03 2.27 -6.08
C HIS A 580 -26.23 1.96 -7.35
N VAL A 581 -24.98 2.45 -7.44
CA VAL A 581 -23.80 2.13 -8.30
C VAL A 581 -22.61 2.83 -7.56
N ASN A 582 -21.30 2.48 -7.57
CA ASN A 582 -20.40 1.55 -8.29
C ASN A 582 -19.31 0.96 -7.32
N GLY A 583 -18.18 0.40 -7.83
CA GLY A 583 -16.73 0.28 -7.44
C GLY A 583 -15.94 -0.29 -6.19
N MET A 584 -14.71 -0.84 -6.42
CA MET A 584 -13.42 -0.05 -6.37
C MET A 584 -11.99 -0.68 -6.05
N MET A 585 -11.03 -0.96 -7.01
CA MET A 585 -9.56 -1.41 -6.95
C MET A 585 -9.19 -2.91 -6.65
N MET A 586 -8.04 -3.50 -6.18
CA MET A 586 -6.66 -3.18 -5.63
C MET A 586 -5.48 -3.73 -6.50
N GLU A 587 -4.27 -3.86 -5.96
CA GLU A 587 -2.99 -3.21 -6.34
C GLU A 587 -2.02 -4.29 -6.88
N PHE A 588 -1.06 -4.04 -7.78
CA PHE A 588 -0.18 -2.88 -7.99
C PHE A 588 0.64 -2.46 -6.76
N ASP A 589 1.02 -3.46 -5.97
CA ASP A 589 1.48 -3.32 -4.57
C ASP A 589 2.99 -3.05 -4.39
N GLU A 590 3.80 -3.16 -5.45
CA GLU A 590 5.25 -2.86 -5.41
C GLU A 590 5.60 -1.68 -6.33
N MET A 591 5.03 -0.53 -5.95
CA MET A 591 5.44 0.81 -6.39
C MET A 591 5.23 1.79 -5.23
N GLU A 592 5.87 1.49 -4.10
CA GLU A 592 5.63 2.03 -2.73
C GLU A 592 6.04 3.51 -2.53
N TRP A 593 5.93 4.33 -3.58
CA TRP A 593 6.61 5.62 -3.68
C TRP A 593 5.66 6.81 -3.85
N PHE A 594 4.62 6.91 -3.00
CA PHE A 594 3.78 8.11 -2.83
C PHE A 594 3.10 8.21 -1.42
N THR A 595 3.67 7.61 -0.39
CA THR A 595 2.98 7.32 0.89
C THR A 595 2.81 8.48 1.88
N VAL A 596 3.33 9.69 1.61
CA VAL A 596 3.62 10.68 2.68
C VAL A 596 2.85 12.01 2.63
N PHE A 597 1.66 12.05 2.03
CA PHE A 597 0.73 13.17 2.24
C PHE A 597 0.02 13.01 3.60
N ASN A 598 0.63 13.48 4.71
CA ASN A 598 -0.12 13.76 5.94
C ASN A 598 0.59 14.75 6.89
N GLY A 599 0.09 15.99 6.96
CA GLY A 599 0.52 17.00 7.93
C GLY A 599 -0.52 17.16 9.05
N THR A 600 -0.30 16.47 10.18
CA THR A 600 -0.93 16.67 11.50
C THR A 600 -2.48 16.78 11.60
N LYS A 601 -3.07 15.77 12.27
CA LYS A 601 -4.22 15.85 13.20
C LYS A 601 -5.46 16.68 12.77
N VAL A 602 -6.57 16.00 12.45
CA VAL A 602 -7.90 16.28 13.04
C VAL A 602 -8.87 15.10 12.78
N PHE A 603 -9.69 14.78 13.79
CA PHE A 603 -10.69 13.69 13.89
C PHE A 603 -10.21 12.22 13.76
N GLN A 604 -10.84 11.37 14.58
CA GLN A 604 -10.60 9.93 14.71
C GLN A 604 -11.77 9.15 14.10
N THR A 605 -11.50 7.93 13.59
CA THR A 605 -12.23 6.73 14.07
C THR A 605 -11.45 5.45 13.77
N GLN A 606 -11.02 4.78 14.85
CA GLN A 606 -10.70 3.36 15.04
C GLN A 606 -10.29 2.47 13.84
N ASN A 607 -9.17 1.74 14.05
CA ASN A 607 -8.67 0.59 13.28
C ASN A 607 -8.08 0.91 11.89
N ASP A 608 -6.87 1.49 11.88
CA ASP A 608 -5.68 0.94 11.19
C ASP A 608 -4.52 1.95 11.25
N VAL A 609 -3.49 1.68 12.08
CA VAL A 609 -2.23 2.47 12.12
C VAL A 609 -1.02 1.56 12.40
N PHE A 610 -0.56 0.84 11.38
CA PHE A 610 0.88 0.65 11.20
C PHE A 610 1.35 1.80 10.30
N SER A 611 1.62 2.95 10.91
CA SER A 611 2.34 4.05 10.25
C SER A 611 3.79 3.63 9.97
N GLU A 612 4.43 4.25 8.97
CA GLU A 612 5.83 4.02 8.55
C GLU A 612 6.89 4.47 9.59
N ALA A 613 6.76 4.04 10.85
CA ALA A 613 7.85 4.12 11.80
C ALA A 613 8.95 3.16 11.32
N LYS A 614 10.04 3.69 10.75
CA LYS A 614 11.23 2.89 10.40
C LYS A 614 11.75 2.16 11.64
N PHE A 615 11.40 0.90 11.81
CA PHE A 615 11.91 0.07 12.90
C PHE A 615 13.28 -0.51 12.51
N PRO A 616 14.22 -0.67 13.45
CA PRO A 616 15.46 -1.38 13.16
C PRO A 616 15.13 -2.83 12.78
N MET A 617 15.48 -3.21 11.54
CA MET A 617 15.46 -4.58 11.07
C MET A 617 16.72 -5.28 11.58
N VAL A 618 16.56 -6.38 12.31
CA VAL A 618 17.68 -7.04 13.00
C VAL A 618 17.87 -8.45 12.46
N GLY A 619 19.09 -8.77 12.02
CA GLY A 619 19.45 -10.06 11.45
C GLY A 619 19.45 -11.24 12.43
N LEU A 620 19.12 -12.43 11.93
CA LEU A 620 19.11 -13.70 12.65
C LEU A 620 20.53 -14.26 12.81
N THR A 621 21.01 -14.35 14.05
CA THR A 621 22.23 -15.05 14.42
C THR A 621 21.89 -16.48 14.86
N LEU A 622 22.43 -17.49 14.16
CA LEU A 622 22.36 -18.89 14.59
C LEU A 622 23.49 -19.21 15.57
N ILE A 623 23.17 -19.92 16.66
CA ILE A 623 24.12 -20.24 17.74
C ILE A 623 24.94 -21.46 17.33
N GLN A 624 26.08 -21.25 16.67
CA GLN A 624 26.91 -22.35 16.13
C GLN A 624 27.39 -23.34 17.20
N SER A 625 27.64 -22.86 18.43
CA SER A 625 28.05 -23.69 19.58
C SER A 625 26.92 -24.58 20.16
N ALA A 626 25.68 -24.44 19.67
CA ALA A 626 24.51 -25.13 20.21
C ALA A 626 24.46 -26.62 19.81
N ALA A 627 24.87 -26.98 18.59
CA ALA A 627 24.87 -28.38 18.13
C ALA A 627 25.72 -29.29 19.01
N ALA A 628 26.94 -28.86 19.37
CA ALA A 628 27.84 -29.59 20.27
C ALA A 628 27.27 -29.84 21.68
N LYS A 629 26.23 -29.10 22.07
CA LYS A 629 25.54 -29.21 23.36
C LYS A 629 24.20 -29.97 23.25
N GLY A 630 23.82 -30.39 22.04
CA GLY A 630 22.49 -30.94 21.74
C GLY A 630 21.36 -29.91 21.84
N ALA A 631 21.68 -28.61 21.75
CA ALA A 631 20.70 -27.54 21.75
C ALA A 631 20.23 -27.28 20.31
N VAL A 632 19.10 -27.86 19.94
CA VAL A 632 18.52 -27.81 18.58
C VAL A 632 17.00 -27.62 18.63
N CYS A 633 16.43 -27.01 17.60
CA CYS A 633 14.98 -26.86 17.39
C CYS A 633 14.29 -28.23 17.20
N LEU A 634 12.94 -28.26 17.20
CA LEU A 634 12.14 -29.49 17.05
C LEU A 634 12.53 -30.38 15.86
N ASP A 635 13.03 -29.82 14.77
CA ASP A 635 13.50 -30.53 13.57
C ASP A 635 14.99 -30.98 13.61
N GLY A 636 15.77 -30.50 14.57
CA GLY A 636 17.22 -30.69 14.65
C GLY A 636 18.07 -29.51 14.14
N SER A 637 17.45 -28.44 13.63
CA SER A 637 18.17 -27.23 13.19
C SER A 637 18.73 -26.40 14.36
N LEU A 638 19.75 -25.58 14.11
CA LEU A 638 20.35 -24.72 15.13
C LEU A 638 19.35 -23.67 15.64
N PRO A 639 19.29 -23.39 16.95
CA PRO A 639 18.55 -22.25 17.48
C PRO A 639 19.24 -20.93 17.12
N GLY A 640 18.49 -19.82 17.24
CA GLY A 640 19.03 -18.49 16.97
C GLY A 640 18.32 -17.37 17.72
N TYR A 641 18.90 -16.19 17.65
CA TYR A 641 18.35 -14.95 18.17
C TYR A 641 18.66 -13.79 17.22
N HIS A 642 17.98 -12.66 17.41
CA HIS A 642 18.32 -11.40 16.77
C HIS A 642 18.92 -10.49 17.84
N LEU A 643 20.02 -9.78 17.55
CA LEU A 643 20.74 -8.92 18.51
C LEU A 643 21.00 -7.55 17.88
N HIS A 644 20.41 -6.50 18.47
CA HIS A 644 20.76 -5.11 18.24
C HIS A 644 21.67 -4.63 19.37
N ARG A 645 22.78 -3.98 19.05
CA ARG A 645 23.71 -3.46 20.06
C ARG A 645 23.17 -2.21 20.76
N GLY A 646 23.59 -2.03 22.01
CA GLY A 646 23.34 -0.81 22.78
C GLY A 646 24.35 0.28 22.47
N PHE A 647 24.05 1.51 22.89
CA PHE A 647 24.86 2.70 22.65
C PHE A 647 24.80 3.67 23.84
N GLY A 648 25.78 4.57 23.94
CA GLY A 648 25.87 5.55 25.03
C GLY A 648 25.81 4.89 26.42
N SER A 649 25.01 5.46 27.32
CA SER A 649 24.82 4.94 28.69
C SER A 649 24.20 3.53 28.76
N GLY A 650 23.51 3.08 27.71
CA GLY A 650 22.91 1.74 27.63
C GLY A 650 23.82 0.66 27.04
N ALA A 651 25.03 1.01 26.57
CA ALA A 651 25.94 0.06 25.91
C ALA A 651 26.33 -1.15 26.78
N ASN A 652 26.31 -1.01 28.11
CA ASN A 652 26.58 -2.09 29.08
C ASN A 652 25.30 -2.59 29.79
N ASN A 653 24.11 -2.33 29.23
CA ASN A 653 22.84 -2.86 29.73
C ASN A 653 22.22 -3.81 28.69
N TRP A 654 21.41 -4.78 29.14
CA TRP A 654 20.93 -5.88 28.32
C TRP A 654 19.44 -6.21 28.54
N LEU A 655 18.67 -6.20 27.45
CA LEU A 655 17.27 -6.63 27.38
C LEU A 655 17.21 -7.92 26.55
N VAL A 656 16.68 -9.00 27.14
CA VAL A 656 16.55 -10.30 26.47
C VAL A 656 15.08 -10.67 26.38
N GLN A 657 14.46 -10.49 25.21
CA GLN A 657 13.09 -10.90 24.92
C GLN A 657 13.05 -12.37 24.47
N LEU A 658 12.23 -13.20 25.12
CA LEU A 658 11.89 -14.55 24.69
C LEU A 658 10.63 -14.53 23.80
N GLU A 659 10.74 -15.02 22.56
CA GLU A 659 9.59 -15.13 21.65
C GLU A 659 8.52 -16.11 22.20
N GLY A 660 7.24 -15.80 21.97
CA GLY A 660 6.11 -16.66 22.29
C GLY A 660 5.46 -17.33 21.08
N GLY A 661 4.60 -18.34 21.33
CA GLY A 661 3.85 -18.97 20.24
C GLY A 661 3.10 -20.25 20.59
N GLY A 662 2.45 -20.31 21.75
CA GLY A 662 1.80 -21.53 22.25
C GLY A 662 2.77 -22.71 22.38
N TRP A 663 2.26 -23.93 22.35
CA TRP A 663 3.03 -25.15 22.60
C TRP A 663 2.78 -26.23 21.54
N CYS A 664 3.37 -27.41 21.71
CA CYS A 664 2.88 -28.63 21.10
C CYS A 664 2.86 -29.77 22.14
N ASP A 665 1.73 -30.44 22.22
CA ASP A 665 1.29 -31.33 23.32
C ASP A 665 1.17 -32.81 22.89
N THR A 666 1.08 -33.05 21.59
CA THR A 666 1.00 -34.37 20.96
C THR A 666 2.06 -34.51 19.86
N ILE A 667 2.46 -35.74 19.55
CA ILE A 667 3.38 -36.05 18.45
C ILE A 667 2.89 -35.43 17.13
N ARG A 668 1.61 -35.55 16.80
CA ARG A 668 1.01 -34.97 15.58
C ARG A 668 1.19 -33.45 15.53
N ASN A 669 0.88 -32.75 16.61
CA ASN A 669 0.99 -31.30 16.68
C ASN A 669 2.47 -30.85 16.63
N CYS A 670 3.39 -31.60 17.25
CA CYS A 670 4.82 -31.30 17.21
C CYS A 670 5.46 -31.61 15.84
N VAL A 671 5.08 -32.69 15.15
CA VAL A 671 5.54 -32.98 13.78
C VAL A 671 5.07 -31.88 12.82
N TYR A 672 3.81 -31.45 12.91
CA TYR A 672 3.34 -30.29 12.13
C TYR A 672 4.10 -29.00 12.47
N ARG A 673 4.41 -28.77 13.76
CA ARG A 673 5.13 -27.58 14.21
C ARG A 673 6.59 -27.54 13.74
N LYS A 674 7.26 -28.69 13.57
CA LYS A 674 8.68 -28.74 13.16
C LYS A 674 8.92 -28.21 11.74
N THR A 675 7.92 -28.28 10.85
CA THR A 675 7.96 -27.69 9.51
C THR A 675 7.53 -26.22 9.48
N THR A 676 7.82 -25.45 10.54
CA THR A 676 7.44 -24.03 10.68
C THR A 676 8.51 -23.21 11.42
N ARG A 677 8.44 -21.88 11.32
CA ARG A 677 9.29 -20.94 12.08
C ARG A 677 9.27 -21.12 13.61
N ARG A 678 8.27 -21.84 14.12
CA ARG A 678 8.05 -22.15 15.55
C ARG A 678 8.54 -23.55 15.97
N GLY A 679 9.27 -24.24 15.08
CA GLY A 679 9.89 -25.53 15.32
C GLY A 679 11.18 -25.79 14.54
N SER A 680 11.64 -24.83 13.74
CA SER A 680 12.84 -24.94 12.90
C SER A 680 13.35 -23.55 12.50
N SER A 681 14.67 -23.34 12.51
CA SER A 681 15.30 -22.07 12.11
C SER A 681 15.46 -21.91 10.59
N SER A 682 15.36 -23.01 9.84
CA SER A 682 15.27 -23.00 8.38
C SER A 682 14.14 -22.06 7.90
N TYR A 683 12.99 -22.15 8.55
CA TYR A 683 11.78 -21.36 8.27
C TYR A 683 11.69 -20.03 9.05
N MET A 684 12.67 -19.68 9.89
CA MET A 684 12.68 -18.38 10.56
C MET A 684 12.96 -17.25 9.58
N GLU A 685 12.24 -16.15 9.74
CA GLU A 685 12.49 -14.85 9.14
C GLU A 685 13.95 -14.44 9.40
N LYS A 686 14.70 -14.12 8.35
CA LYS A 686 16.15 -13.83 8.45
C LYS A 686 16.43 -12.46 9.06
N GLU A 687 15.48 -11.56 8.98
CA GLU A 687 15.43 -10.29 9.71
C GLU A 687 14.04 -10.10 10.30
N ILE A 688 13.94 -9.38 11.42
CA ILE A 688 12.65 -8.97 12.01
C ILE A 688 12.72 -7.52 12.51
N PRO A 689 11.61 -6.76 12.45
CA PRO A 689 11.55 -5.43 13.03
C PRO A 689 11.58 -5.51 14.56
N PHE A 690 12.29 -4.59 15.19
CA PHE A 690 12.39 -4.45 16.64
C PHE A 690 11.49 -3.29 17.11
N THR A 691 10.41 -3.64 17.82
CA THR A 691 9.26 -2.75 18.09
C THR A 691 8.89 -2.73 19.58
N GLY A 692 8.19 -1.67 20.03
CA GLY A 692 7.80 -1.52 21.43
C GLY A 692 9.01 -1.51 22.36
N ILE A 693 9.04 -2.40 23.36
CA ILE A 693 10.18 -2.60 24.27
C ILE A 693 11.51 -2.93 23.54
N LEU A 694 11.46 -3.37 22.29
CA LEU A 694 12.62 -3.64 21.45
C LEU A 694 13.04 -2.46 20.55
N SER A 695 12.28 -1.37 20.46
CA SER A 695 12.64 -0.21 19.62
C SER A 695 13.93 0.47 20.09
N ASP A 696 14.67 1.05 19.15
CA ASP A 696 15.89 1.85 19.35
C ASP A 696 15.62 3.34 19.61
N LYS A 697 14.36 3.77 19.59
CA LYS A 697 13.95 5.16 19.78
C LYS A 697 13.40 5.43 21.17
N ALA A 698 13.91 6.48 21.82
CA ALA A 698 13.38 6.94 23.11
C ALA A 698 11.89 7.32 23.03
N ALA A 699 11.43 7.81 21.86
CA ALA A 699 10.02 8.12 21.61
C ALA A 699 9.10 6.88 21.58
N ASP A 700 9.65 5.68 21.38
CA ASP A 700 8.91 4.41 21.40
C ASP A 700 9.17 3.61 22.68
N ASN A 701 10.31 3.83 23.34
CA ASN A 701 10.89 2.92 24.32
C ASN A 701 11.77 3.67 25.36
N PRO A 702 11.17 4.51 26.22
CA PRO A 702 11.87 5.63 26.86
C PRO A 702 13.08 5.24 27.71
N ASP A 703 13.02 4.07 28.35
CA ASP A 703 14.03 3.62 29.31
C ASP A 703 15.01 2.56 28.77
N PHE A 704 14.69 1.90 27.64
CA PHE A 704 15.46 0.75 27.11
C PHE A 704 15.97 0.95 25.66
N TYR A 705 15.67 2.10 25.03
CA TYR A 705 16.02 2.40 23.63
C TYR A 705 17.51 2.38 23.29
N ASN A 706 18.40 2.49 24.28
CA ASN A 706 19.86 2.47 24.07
C ASN A 706 20.57 1.21 24.63
N TRP A 707 19.81 0.22 25.11
CA TRP A 707 20.34 -1.03 25.64
C TRP A 707 20.78 -2.01 24.54
N ASN A 708 21.58 -3.03 24.85
CA ASN A 708 21.67 -4.20 23.98
C ASN A 708 20.32 -4.91 24.01
N ARG A 709 19.70 -5.13 22.86
CA ARG A 709 18.38 -5.74 22.73
C ARG A 709 18.48 -7.05 21.99
N VAL A 710 17.94 -8.10 22.58
CA VAL A 710 17.98 -9.46 22.03
C VAL A 710 16.54 -9.98 21.91
N LYS A 711 16.25 -10.69 20.83
CA LYS A 711 15.03 -11.51 20.70
C LYS A 711 15.41 -12.96 20.38
N VAL A 712 15.32 -13.83 21.39
CA VAL A 712 15.59 -15.27 21.28
C VAL A 712 14.40 -15.95 20.60
N ARG A 713 14.65 -16.67 19.52
CA ARG A 713 13.61 -17.27 18.68
C ARG A 713 13.12 -18.60 19.26
N TYR A 714 11.82 -18.84 19.16
CA TYR A 714 11.15 -19.91 19.90
C TYR A 714 10.84 -21.13 19.01
N CYS A 715 11.60 -22.21 19.18
CA CYS A 715 11.52 -23.40 18.32
C CYS A 715 11.50 -24.77 19.04
N ASP A 716 11.36 -24.83 20.37
CA ASP A 716 11.18 -26.08 21.13
C ASP A 716 9.70 -26.45 21.36
N GLY A 717 8.81 -25.45 21.40
CA GLY A 717 7.38 -25.69 21.67
C GLY A 717 7.04 -26.08 23.12
N GLY A 718 7.97 -25.86 24.07
CA GLY A 718 7.87 -26.24 25.48
C GLY A 718 8.25 -25.12 26.46
N SER A 719 8.09 -23.84 26.08
CA SER A 719 8.54 -22.67 26.87
C SER A 719 9.97 -22.80 27.39
N PHE A 720 10.92 -23.11 26.50
CA PHE A 720 12.34 -23.22 26.83
C PHE A 720 12.63 -24.15 28.04
N SER A 721 11.85 -25.22 28.18
CA SER A 721 11.87 -26.09 29.37
C SER A 721 11.91 -27.60 29.11
N GLY A 722 11.67 -28.07 27.89
CA GLY A 722 11.91 -29.46 27.53
C GLY A 722 13.40 -29.84 27.55
N ASP A 723 13.70 -31.09 27.92
CA ASP A 723 14.93 -31.77 27.48
C ASP A 723 14.64 -33.27 27.29
N SER A 724 14.06 -33.61 26.14
CA SER A 724 13.88 -34.98 25.68
C SER A 724 13.91 -35.06 24.15
N GLU A 725 13.66 -36.23 23.60
CA GLU A 725 13.47 -36.45 22.17
C GLU A 725 12.45 -37.56 21.93
N ASN A 726 11.86 -37.60 20.73
CA ASN A 726 11.16 -38.77 20.23
C ASN A 726 11.83 -39.19 18.92
N LYS A 727 12.63 -40.27 18.98
CA LYS A 727 13.41 -40.77 17.84
C LYS A 727 12.51 -41.22 16.68
N ALA A 728 11.41 -41.91 16.96
CA ALA A 728 10.48 -42.42 15.94
C ALA A 728 9.77 -41.30 15.15
N ALA A 729 9.41 -40.19 15.80
CA ALA A 729 8.83 -39.01 15.16
C ALA A 729 9.89 -38.01 14.62
N GLN A 730 11.17 -38.28 14.87
CA GLN A 730 12.29 -37.35 14.66
C GLN A 730 12.00 -35.95 15.24
N LEU A 731 11.76 -35.90 16.55
CA LEU A 731 11.46 -34.66 17.30
C LEU A 731 12.47 -34.43 18.42
N GLN A 732 12.99 -33.20 18.51
CA GLN A 732 13.99 -32.78 19.49
C GLN A 732 13.42 -31.72 20.44
N PHE A 733 13.08 -32.11 21.67
CA PHE A 733 12.44 -31.25 22.67
C PHE A 733 13.48 -30.59 23.58
N ARG A 734 14.35 -29.73 23.01
CA ARG A 734 15.58 -29.25 23.68
C ARG A 734 15.49 -27.85 24.28
N GLY A 735 14.30 -27.37 24.63
CA GLY A 735 14.05 -26.00 25.10
C GLY A 735 14.99 -25.50 26.20
N LYS A 736 15.27 -26.32 27.23
CA LYS A 736 16.22 -25.96 28.30
C LYS A 736 17.65 -25.80 27.78
N ARG A 737 18.06 -26.63 26.82
CA ARG A 737 19.40 -26.54 26.19
C ARG A 737 19.51 -25.32 25.29
N ILE A 738 18.45 -24.99 24.54
CA ILE A 738 18.38 -23.76 23.74
C ILE A 738 18.53 -22.53 24.65
N TRP A 739 17.81 -22.49 25.77
CA TRP A 739 17.97 -21.42 26.78
C TRP A 739 19.43 -21.31 27.25
N LEU A 740 20.04 -22.41 27.69
CA LEU A 740 21.42 -22.41 28.18
C LEU A 740 22.42 -21.95 27.10
N ALA A 741 22.32 -22.49 25.88
CA ALA A 741 23.20 -22.13 24.77
C ALA A 741 23.04 -20.67 24.35
N ALA A 742 21.81 -20.14 24.33
CA ALA A 742 21.56 -18.73 24.06
C ALA A 742 22.13 -17.83 25.15
N MET A 743 21.91 -18.14 26.43
CA MET A 743 22.44 -17.31 27.52
C MET A 743 23.96 -17.32 27.55
N GLU A 744 24.60 -18.47 27.35
CA GLU A 744 26.06 -18.60 27.33
C GLU A 744 26.70 -17.82 26.17
N ASP A 745 26.13 -17.90 24.96
CA ASP A 745 26.62 -17.18 23.78
C ASP A 745 26.47 -15.65 23.93
N LEU A 746 25.35 -15.19 24.51
CA LEU A 746 25.16 -13.77 24.85
C LEU A 746 26.11 -13.30 25.96
N MET A 747 26.37 -14.14 26.97
CA MET A 747 27.36 -13.88 28.03
C MET A 747 28.78 -13.75 27.46
N ALA A 748 29.15 -14.57 26.47
CA ALA A 748 30.41 -14.45 25.73
C ALA A 748 30.45 -13.18 24.86
N LYS A 749 29.31 -12.75 24.29
CA LYS A 749 29.19 -11.52 23.47
C LYS A 749 29.02 -10.23 24.29
N GLY A 750 29.37 -10.26 25.58
CA GLY A 750 29.47 -9.08 26.46
C GLY A 750 28.43 -9.00 27.57
N MET A 751 27.39 -9.85 27.58
CA MET A 751 26.36 -9.79 28.64
C MET A 751 26.93 -10.10 30.03
N ARG A 752 28.06 -10.81 30.13
CA ARG A 752 28.78 -11.06 31.40
C ARG A 752 29.22 -9.78 32.12
N GLN A 753 29.38 -8.67 31.40
CA GLN A 753 29.80 -7.37 31.94
C GLN A 753 28.61 -6.40 32.14
N ALA A 754 27.37 -6.90 32.12
CA ALA A 754 26.18 -6.06 32.23
C ALA A 754 26.11 -5.34 33.59
N LYS A 755 25.89 -4.02 33.56
CA LYS A 755 25.52 -3.24 34.75
C LYS A 755 24.05 -3.48 35.13
N GLN A 756 23.19 -3.62 34.12
CA GLN A 756 21.75 -3.85 34.27
C GLN A 756 21.26 -4.88 33.25
N ALA A 757 20.40 -5.80 33.67
CA ALA A 757 19.84 -6.86 32.83
C ALA A 757 18.33 -7.02 33.08
N LEU A 758 17.57 -7.16 31.99
CA LEU A 758 16.12 -7.41 32.00
C LEU A 758 15.80 -8.62 31.12
N LEU A 759 15.38 -9.72 31.74
CA LEU A 759 14.76 -10.85 31.03
C LEU A 759 13.30 -10.53 30.78
N SER A 760 12.87 -10.51 29.52
CA SER A 760 11.51 -10.19 29.09
C SER A 760 10.97 -11.27 28.15
N GLY A 761 9.67 -11.29 27.87
CA GLY A 761 9.07 -12.25 26.93
C GLY A 761 7.55 -12.24 26.95
N CYS A 762 6.94 -12.54 25.80
CA CYS A 762 5.49 -12.65 25.69
C CYS A 762 4.99 -14.11 25.68
N SER A 763 3.80 -14.39 26.24
CA SER A 763 3.02 -15.60 25.99
C SER A 763 3.78 -16.85 26.45
N ALA A 764 4.02 -17.84 25.57
CA ALA A 764 4.89 -18.98 25.89
C ALA A 764 6.32 -18.57 26.28
N GLY A 765 6.83 -17.44 25.76
CA GLY A 765 8.08 -16.82 26.20
C GLY A 765 7.95 -16.14 27.57
N GLY A 766 6.81 -15.50 27.85
CA GLY A 766 6.49 -14.91 29.17
C GLY A 766 6.39 -15.97 30.27
N LEU A 767 5.78 -17.13 29.98
CA LEU A 767 5.84 -18.31 30.85
C LEU A 767 7.29 -18.75 31.09
N ALA A 768 8.12 -18.78 30.03
CA ALA A 768 9.54 -19.11 30.16
C ALA A 768 10.30 -18.09 31.03
N VAL A 769 9.96 -16.80 30.99
CA VAL A 769 10.50 -15.79 31.93
C VAL A 769 10.19 -16.19 33.37
N ILE A 770 8.94 -16.52 33.71
CA ILE A 770 8.58 -16.92 35.08
C ILE A 770 9.35 -18.18 35.51
N LEU A 771 9.52 -19.15 34.61
CA LEU A 771 10.25 -20.40 34.86
C LEU A 771 11.78 -20.22 34.98
N ARG A 772 12.35 -19.19 34.32
CA ARG A 772 13.81 -18.97 34.23
C ARG A 772 14.31 -17.71 34.94
N CYS A 773 13.44 -16.92 35.56
CA CYS A 773 13.84 -15.65 36.19
C CYS A 773 14.94 -15.82 37.25
N ASP A 774 14.83 -16.84 38.11
CA ASP A 774 15.87 -17.17 39.08
C ASP A 774 17.10 -17.82 38.45
N ASP A 775 16.98 -18.50 37.31
CA ASP A 775 18.13 -19.05 36.58
C ASP A 775 18.93 -17.94 35.89
N PHE A 776 18.24 -16.93 35.34
CA PHE A 776 18.85 -15.73 34.76
C PHE A 776 19.52 -14.85 35.81
N GLY A 777 18.89 -14.65 36.98
CA GLY A 777 19.49 -13.92 38.11
C GLY A 777 20.85 -14.49 38.53
N LYS A 778 21.02 -15.82 38.54
CA LYS A 778 22.28 -16.50 38.89
C LYS A 778 23.41 -16.34 37.87
N LEU A 779 23.15 -15.83 36.67
CA LEU A 779 24.19 -15.63 35.64
C LEU A 779 25.12 -14.44 35.95
N PHE A 780 24.68 -13.54 36.84
CA PHE A 780 25.35 -12.25 37.09
C PHE A 780 25.84 -12.15 38.54
N PRO A 781 26.88 -11.33 38.82
CA PRO A 781 27.28 -11.04 40.19
C PRO A 781 26.19 -10.22 40.93
N PRO A 782 26.14 -10.23 42.28
CA PRO A 782 25.16 -9.47 43.06
C PRO A 782 25.18 -7.95 42.85
N SER A 783 26.22 -7.41 42.21
CA SER A 783 26.34 -5.99 41.83
C SER A 783 25.60 -5.61 40.55
N THR A 784 25.20 -6.57 39.70
CA THR A 784 24.39 -6.30 38.51
C THR A 784 22.92 -6.20 38.89
N ARG A 785 22.24 -5.14 38.43
CA ARG A 785 20.78 -5.00 38.58
C ARG A 785 20.07 -5.97 37.62
N VAL A 786 19.63 -7.13 38.12
CA VAL A 786 18.86 -8.12 37.32
C VAL A 786 17.39 -8.11 37.73
N LYS A 787 16.47 -8.00 36.76
CA LYS A 787 15.02 -8.15 36.97
C LYS A 787 14.35 -8.87 35.78
N CYS A 788 13.08 -9.24 35.92
CA CYS A 788 12.32 -10.00 34.92
C CYS A 788 10.94 -9.41 34.61
N LEU A 789 10.49 -9.47 33.36
CA LEU A 789 9.16 -9.03 32.89
C LEU A 789 8.46 -10.17 32.14
N SER A 790 7.33 -10.64 32.67
CA SER A 790 6.47 -11.59 31.96
C SER A 790 5.26 -10.84 31.39
N ASP A 791 5.16 -10.78 30.06
CA ASP A 791 4.02 -10.24 29.32
C ASP A 791 3.09 -11.36 28.84
N ALA A 792 1.79 -11.28 29.16
CA ALA A 792 0.77 -12.26 28.78
C ALA A 792 1.16 -13.73 29.10
N GLY A 793 2.01 -13.92 30.12
CA GLY A 793 2.59 -15.22 30.50
C GLY A 793 1.96 -15.83 31.76
N PHE A 794 1.10 -15.11 32.47
CA PHE A 794 0.48 -15.55 33.72
C PHE A 794 -0.80 -16.37 33.48
N PHE A 795 -0.65 -17.51 32.81
CA PHE A 795 -1.77 -18.40 32.51
C PHE A 795 -2.35 -19.09 33.76
N LEU A 796 -3.68 -19.16 33.82
CA LEU A 796 -4.41 -19.77 34.93
C LEU A 796 -4.84 -21.22 34.64
N ASP A 797 -4.83 -22.06 35.66
CA ASP A 797 -5.48 -23.38 35.64
C ASP A 797 -6.99 -23.19 35.91
N ALA A 798 -7.67 -22.63 34.91
CA ALA A 798 -9.08 -22.29 34.93
C ALA A 798 -9.98 -23.45 34.49
N ILE A 799 -11.27 -23.32 34.77
CA ILE A 799 -12.33 -24.18 34.24
C ILE A 799 -12.81 -23.57 32.92
N ASP A 800 -13.09 -24.43 31.93
CA ASP A 800 -13.59 -24.03 30.61
C ASP A 800 -15.13 -24.09 30.53
N VAL A 801 -15.70 -23.63 29.43
CA VAL A 801 -17.15 -23.40 29.29
C VAL A 801 -18.01 -24.67 29.27
N SER A 802 -17.41 -25.87 29.19
CA SER A 802 -18.11 -27.15 29.42
C SER A 802 -17.83 -27.77 30.80
N GLY A 803 -17.22 -27.02 31.71
CA GLY A 803 -16.82 -27.50 33.04
C GLY A 803 -15.48 -28.28 33.04
N GLY A 804 -14.81 -28.38 31.89
CA GLY A 804 -13.52 -29.03 31.74
C GLY A 804 -12.33 -28.17 32.16
N ARG A 805 -11.12 -28.62 31.81
CA ARG A 805 -9.85 -27.88 32.02
C ARG A 805 -8.94 -28.01 30.81
N SER A 806 -9.32 -27.39 29.69
CA SER A 806 -8.63 -27.56 28.40
C SER A 806 -7.15 -27.20 28.43
N LEU A 807 -6.74 -26.09 29.06
CA LEU A 807 -5.31 -25.76 29.19
C LEU A 807 -4.54 -26.72 30.10
N ARG A 808 -5.17 -27.30 31.14
CA ARG A 808 -4.54 -28.35 31.96
C ARG A 808 -4.29 -29.61 31.13
N ARG A 809 -5.19 -29.97 30.21
CA ARG A 809 -5.00 -31.09 29.26
C ARG A 809 -3.83 -30.81 28.32
N LEU A 810 -3.77 -29.61 27.72
CA LEU A 810 -2.66 -29.17 26.87
C LEU A 810 -1.31 -29.24 27.62
N TYR A 811 -1.25 -28.64 28.82
CA TYR A 811 -0.03 -28.63 29.63
C TYR A 811 0.37 -30.03 30.12
N ALA A 812 -0.58 -30.93 30.40
CA ALA A 812 -0.26 -32.32 30.72
C ALA A 812 0.39 -33.04 29.52
N GLY A 813 -0.09 -32.79 28.30
CA GLY A 813 0.52 -33.28 27.06
C GLY A 813 1.95 -32.77 26.89
N VAL A 814 2.15 -31.45 26.96
CA VAL A 814 3.49 -30.81 26.90
C VAL A 814 4.44 -31.39 27.94
N VAL A 815 4.04 -31.40 29.21
CA VAL A 815 4.90 -31.82 30.33
C VAL A 815 5.29 -33.30 30.23
N LYS A 816 4.35 -34.17 29.81
CA LYS A 816 4.62 -35.61 29.59
C LYS A 816 5.49 -35.85 28.36
N LEU A 817 5.16 -35.25 27.22
CA LEU A 817 5.83 -35.48 25.94
C LEU A 817 7.28 -34.98 25.93
N GLN A 818 7.51 -33.81 26.54
CA GLN A 818 8.79 -33.11 26.52
C GLN A 818 9.60 -33.30 27.83
N ASN A 819 9.13 -34.21 28.71
CA ASN A 819 9.75 -34.57 30.00
C ASN A 819 10.06 -33.37 30.92
N LEU A 820 9.18 -32.36 31.01
CA LEU A 820 9.45 -31.14 31.78
C LEU A 820 9.65 -31.39 33.29
N GLN A 821 9.18 -32.51 33.83
CA GLN A 821 9.25 -32.83 35.26
C GLN A 821 10.66 -32.73 35.88
N THR A 822 11.73 -32.97 35.10
CA THR A 822 13.14 -32.84 35.53
C THR A 822 13.70 -31.42 35.42
N ASN A 823 12.91 -30.49 34.85
CA ASN A 823 13.32 -29.14 34.46
C ASN A 823 12.45 -28.02 35.05
N LEU A 824 11.39 -28.40 35.77
CA LEU A 824 10.53 -27.52 36.59
C LEU A 824 11.12 -27.35 38.01
N PRO A 825 10.70 -26.33 38.78
CA PRO A 825 11.28 -26.08 40.10
C PRO A 825 10.99 -27.21 41.11
N GLN A 826 12.05 -27.79 41.69
CA GLN A 826 11.95 -28.98 42.54
C GLN A 826 11.02 -28.79 43.76
N TYR A 827 11.01 -27.59 44.36
CA TYR A 827 10.11 -27.25 45.48
C TYR A 827 8.62 -27.39 45.14
N CYS A 828 8.27 -27.28 43.85
CA CYS A 828 6.90 -27.43 43.38
C CYS A 828 6.59 -28.89 43.07
N VAL A 829 7.43 -29.59 42.29
CA VAL A 829 7.16 -30.98 41.89
C VAL A 829 7.20 -31.97 43.06
N ASN A 830 7.91 -31.62 44.15
CA ASN A 830 7.85 -32.35 45.42
C ASN A 830 6.53 -32.16 46.20
N ARG A 831 5.65 -31.23 45.78
CA ARG A 831 4.39 -30.85 46.48
C ARG A 831 3.14 -30.95 45.62
N LEU A 832 3.28 -30.86 44.30
CA LEU A 832 2.20 -30.82 43.31
C LEU A 832 2.62 -31.64 42.08
N ASN A 833 1.65 -32.16 41.32
CA ASN A 833 1.94 -32.85 40.07
C ASN A 833 2.68 -31.92 39.06
N PRO A 834 3.59 -32.44 38.22
CA PRO A 834 4.37 -31.63 37.27
C PRO A 834 3.55 -30.71 36.36
N THR A 835 2.35 -31.13 35.92
CA THR A 835 1.44 -30.28 35.14
C THR A 835 1.04 -29.01 35.90
N SER A 836 0.73 -29.13 37.19
CA SER A 836 0.42 -27.99 38.05
C SER A 836 1.63 -27.06 38.20
N CYS A 837 2.84 -27.62 38.24
CA CYS A 837 4.09 -26.85 38.32
C CYS A 837 4.49 -26.17 37.01
N PHE A 838 3.77 -26.38 35.90
CA PHE A 838 3.91 -25.58 34.69
C PHE A 838 2.94 -24.38 34.66
N PHE A 839 1.99 -24.29 35.61
CA PHE A 839 1.14 -23.10 35.76
C PHE A 839 1.78 -22.05 36.70
N PRO A 840 2.01 -20.81 36.22
CA PRO A 840 2.61 -19.71 36.99
C PRO A 840 2.02 -19.45 38.37
N GLN A 841 0.71 -19.63 38.53
CA GLN A 841 -0.01 -19.42 39.79
C GLN A 841 0.58 -20.22 40.98
N ASN A 842 1.27 -21.33 40.72
CA ASN A 842 1.89 -22.19 41.72
C ASN A 842 3.38 -21.85 41.96
N LEU A 843 3.95 -20.93 41.19
CA LEU A 843 5.38 -20.58 41.19
C LEU A 843 5.68 -19.14 41.59
N ILE A 844 4.88 -18.15 41.13
CA ILE A 844 5.24 -16.72 41.19
C ILE A 844 5.59 -16.23 42.62
N ASN A 845 4.93 -16.76 43.64
CA ASN A 845 5.16 -16.41 45.05
C ASN A 845 6.53 -16.86 45.60
N GLN A 846 7.26 -17.72 44.88
CA GLN A 846 8.54 -18.30 45.30
C GLN A 846 9.74 -17.78 44.48
N VAL A 847 9.50 -16.94 43.45
CA VAL A 847 10.56 -16.37 42.60
C VAL A 847 11.39 -15.37 43.42
N LYS A 848 12.70 -15.56 43.48
CA LYS A 848 13.63 -14.77 44.31
C LYS A 848 14.06 -13.47 43.63
N THR A 849 14.37 -13.53 42.35
CA THR A 849 14.67 -12.38 41.49
C THR A 849 13.45 -11.44 41.40
N PRO A 850 13.61 -10.11 41.26
CA PRO A 850 12.48 -9.20 41.08
C PRO A 850 11.73 -9.47 39.77
N LEU A 851 10.41 -9.69 39.86
CA LEU A 851 9.56 -10.03 38.71
C LEU A 851 8.42 -9.00 38.56
N PHE A 852 8.12 -8.66 37.31
CA PHE A 852 6.94 -7.88 36.91
C PHE A 852 5.99 -8.77 36.11
N ILE A 853 4.71 -8.80 36.48
CA ILE A 853 3.64 -9.47 35.72
C ILE A 853 2.84 -8.40 34.99
N LEU A 854 2.99 -8.36 33.66
CA LEU A 854 2.11 -7.63 32.76
C LEU A 854 1.13 -8.64 32.15
N ASN A 855 -0.16 -8.51 32.39
CA ASN A 855 -1.15 -9.41 31.81
C ASN A 855 -2.46 -8.69 31.50
N ALA A 856 -3.13 -9.13 30.45
CA ALA A 856 -4.55 -8.83 30.27
C ALA A 856 -5.37 -9.68 31.25
N ALA A 857 -6.33 -9.07 31.95
CA ALA A 857 -7.27 -9.77 32.82
C ALA A 857 -8.25 -10.67 32.03
N TYR A 858 -8.48 -10.33 30.75
CA TYR A 858 -9.24 -11.12 29.78
C TYR A 858 -8.32 -11.51 28.62
N ASP A 859 -7.20 -12.16 28.93
CA ASP A 859 -6.22 -12.58 27.93
C ASP A 859 -6.88 -13.32 26.76
N SER A 860 -6.80 -12.74 25.57
CA SER A 860 -7.59 -13.20 24.43
C SER A 860 -7.14 -14.56 23.92
N TRP A 861 -5.86 -14.91 24.09
CA TRP A 861 -5.36 -16.25 23.76
C TRP A 861 -5.90 -17.27 24.75
N GLN A 862 -5.87 -16.96 26.06
CA GLN A 862 -6.44 -17.86 27.06
C GLN A 862 -7.97 -18.00 26.90
N ILE A 863 -8.69 -16.95 26.49
CA ILE A 863 -10.11 -17.06 26.13
C ILE A 863 -10.33 -18.06 24.97
N GLN A 864 -9.55 -17.96 23.90
CA GLN A 864 -9.73 -18.79 22.70
C GLN A 864 -9.28 -20.24 22.87
N GLU A 865 -8.16 -20.48 23.55
CA GLU A 865 -7.51 -21.80 23.60
C GLU A 865 -7.70 -22.53 24.95
N SER A 866 -8.06 -21.81 26.03
CA SER A 866 -8.34 -22.43 27.34
C SER A 866 -9.80 -22.36 27.75
N LEU A 867 -10.46 -21.21 27.66
CA LEU A 867 -11.77 -21.00 28.30
C LEU A 867 -12.92 -21.42 27.37
N ALA A 868 -12.88 -20.99 26.11
CA ALA A 868 -13.88 -21.33 25.10
C ALA A 868 -13.28 -21.91 23.79
N PRO A 869 -12.38 -22.91 23.85
CA PRO A 869 -11.93 -23.60 22.63
C PRO A 869 -13.10 -24.32 21.96
N LYS A 870 -12.99 -24.56 20.64
CA LYS A 870 -14.02 -25.26 19.83
C LYS A 870 -14.41 -26.65 20.38
N SER A 871 -13.53 -27.28 21.17
CA SER A 871 -13.75 -28.57 21.83
C SER A 871 -14.47 -28.48 23.18
N ALA A 872 -14.61 -27.28 23.75
CA ALA A 872 -15.43 -27.00 24.94
C ALA A 872 -16.77 -26.34 24.58
N ASP A 873 -16.86 -25.66 23.44
CA ASP A 873 -18.11 -25.11 22.90
C ASP A 873 -18.54 -25.80 21.57
N PRO A 874 -19.03 -27.05 21.62
CA PRO A 874 -19.55 -27.74 20.44
C PRO A 874 -20.84 -27.09 19.90
N SER A 875 -21.58 -26.36 20.75
CA SER A 875 -22.79 -25.62 20.37
C SER A 875 -22.50 -24.37 19.53
N GLY A 876 -21.26 -23.86 19.59
CA GLY A 876 -20.86 -22.61 18.97
C GLY A 876 -21.35 -21.33 19.65
N SER A 877 -21.98 -21.43 20.83
CA SER A 877 -22.51 -20.31 21.63
C SER A 877 -21.48 -19.22 21.97
N TRP A 878 -20.21 -19.59 22.12
CA TRP A 878 -19.09 -18.70 22.43
C TRP A 878 -18.29 -18.27 21.20
N ASN A 879 -18.55 -18.83 20.01
CA ASN A 879 -17.74 -18.55 18.80
C ASN A 879 -17.63 -17.06 18.46
N ASP A 880 -18.69 -16.28 18.66
CA ASP A 880 -18.65 -14.84 18.37
C ASP A 880 -18.03 -14.03 19.51
N CYS A 881 -18.30 -14.37 20.78
CA CYS A 881 -17.71 -13.74 21.95
C CYS A 881 -16.18 -13.93 22.02
N ARG A 882 -15.68 -15.15 21.79
CA ARG A 882 -14.23 -15.46 21.85
C ARG A 882 -13.42 -14.83 20.71
N LEU A 883 -14.08 -14.39 19.64
CA LEU A 883 -13.46 -13.67 18.51
C LEU A 883 -13.68 -12.15 18.62
N ASN A 884 -14.79 -11.70 19.20
CA ASN A 884 -15.06 -10.28 19.42
C ASN A 884 -15.77 -10.08 20.77
N TYR A 885 -15.07 -9.47 21.72
CA TYR A 885 -15.57 -9.15 23.06
C TYR A 885 -16.89 -8.33 23.03
N ALA A 886 -17.09 -7.47 22.03
CA ALA A 886 -18.30 -6.68 21.87
C ALA A 886 -19.53 -7.50 21.43
N LYS A 887 -19.35 -8.80 21.11
CA LYS A 887 -20.42 -9.77 20.85
C LYS A 887 -20.71 -10.71 22.04
N CYS A 888 -19.99 -10.57 23.16
CA CYS A 888 -20.28 -11.38 24.35
C CYS A 888 -21.62 -10.97 24.99
N SER A 889 -22.45 -11.96 25.33
CA SER A 889 -23.64 -11.72 26.15
C SER A 889 -23.27 -11.29 27.58
N ALA A 890 -24.24 -10.75 28.32
CA ALA A 890 -24.03 -10.39 29.73
C ALA A 890 -23.56 -11.59 30.59
N SER A 891 -24.07 -12.80 30.35
CA SER A 891 -23.64 -14.02 31.04
C SER A 891 -22.24 -14.49 30.63
N GLN A 892 -21.87 -14.31 29.36
CA GLN A 892 -20.50 -14.58 28.89
C GLN A 892 -19.49 -13.61 29.50
N ILE A 893 -19.82 -12.32 29.56
CA ILE A 893 -19.02 -11.33 30.31
C ILE A 893 -18.94 -11.71 31.79
N GLN A 894 -20.03 -12.11 32.45
CA GLN A 894 -20.03 -12.52 33.86
C GLN A 894 -19.10 -13.71 34.15
N PHE A 895 -19.07 -14.72 33.27
CA PHE A 895 -18.11 -15.83 33.37
C PHE A 895 -16.65 -15.33 33.26
N LEU A 896 -16.37 -14.42 32.32
CA LEU A 896 -15.06 -13.79 32.16
C LEU A 896 -14.68 -12.88 33.35
N GLN A 897 -15.64 -12.22 34.01
CA GLN A 897 -15.42 -11.51 35.28
C GLN A 897 -15.01 -12.47 36.42
N GLY A 898 -15.58 -13.67 36.44
CA GLY A 898 -15.16 -14.74 37.36
C GLY A 898 -13.70 -15.16 37.13
N PHE A 899 -13.29 -15.32 35.86
CA PHE A 899 -11.91 -15.57 35.49
C PHE A 899 -10.96 -14.44 35.94
N ARG A 900 -11.29 -13.17 35.61
CA ARG A 900 -10.53 -11.99 36.08
C ARG A 900 -10.40 -11.97 37.61
N THR A 901 -11.49 -12.19 38.34
CA THR A 901 -11.49 -12.15 39.81
C THR A 901 -10.59 -13.24 40.40
N ARG A 902 -10.52 -14.41 39.77
CA ARG A 902 -9.57 -15.48 40.11
C ARG A 902 -8.12 -15.04 39.86
N MET A 903 -7.84 -14.41 38.72
CA MET A 903 -6.49 -13.90 38.39
C MET A 903 -6.03 -12.82 39.38
N VAL A 904 -6.89 -11.83 39.67
CA VAL A 904 -6.66 -10.78 40.68
C VAL A 904 -6.34 -11.40 42.05
N ASN A 905 -7.11 -12.39 42.48
CA ASN A 905 -6.88 -13.04 43.78
C ASN A 905 -5.56 -13.83 43.84
N LEU A 906 -5.13 -14.46 42.75
CA LEU A 906 -3.86 -15.19 42.69
C LEU A 906 -2.64 -14.27 42.71
N VAL A 907 -2.69 -13.09 42.09
CA VAL A 907 -1.56 -12.14 42.09
C VAL A 907 -1.43 -11.32 43.38
N LYS A 908 -2.44 -11.29 44.27
CA LYS A 908 -2.40 -10.52 45.53
C LYS A 908 -1.17 -10.83 46.39
N GLY A 909 -0.89 -12.10 46.65
CA GLY A 909 0.26 -12.51 47.47
C GLY A 909 1.60 -12.10 46.84
N PHE A 910 1.74 -12.32 45.54
CA PHE A 910 2.90 -11.92 44.75
C PHE A 910 3.11 -10.40 44.70
N ALA A 911 2.02 -9.63 44.74
CA ALA A 911 2.03 -8.18 44.79
C ALA A 911 2.32 -7.60 46.19
N MET A 912 2.50 -8.41 47.24
CA MET A 912 2.84 -7.89 48.58
C MET A 912 4.27 -7.33 48.64
N PRO A 913 5.36 -8.06 48.26
CA PRO A 913 6.72 -7.51 48.26
C PRO A 913 6.87 -6.23 47.44
N SER A 914 7.70 -5.29 47.89
CA SER A 914 8.03 -4.05 47.15
C SER A 914 8.82 -4.30 45.87
N LYS A 915 9.65 -5.35 45.86
CA LYS A 915 10.46 -5.75 44.69
C LYS A 915 9.65 -6.18 43.45
N ASN A 916 8.39 -6.57 43.61
CA ASN A 916 7.57 -7.14 42.55
C ASN A 916 6.63 -6.08 41.94
N GLY A 917 6.40 -6.19 40.64
CA GLY A 917 5.46 -5.35 39.90
C GLY A 917 4.29 -6.15 39.31
N VAL A 918 3.13 -5.50 39.19
CA VAL A 918 1.93 -6.02 38.52
C VAL A 918 1.30 -4.90 37.72
N PHE A 919 1.03 -5.15 36.44
CA PHE A 919 0.14 -4.35 35.60
C PHE A 919 -0.91 -5.27 35.00
N LEU A 920 -2.12 -5.22 35.58
CA LEU A 920 -3.23 -6.06 35.20
C LEU A 920 -4.39 -5.19 34.70
N ASN A 921 -4.47 -4.99 33.38
CA ASN A 921 -5.52 -4.19 32.74
C ASN A 921 -6.75 -5.03 32.40
N SER A 922 -7.92 -4.41 32.29
CA SER A 922 -9.18 -5.06 31.88
C SER A 922 -9.37 -5.10 30.36
N CYS A 923 -8.27 -5.19 29.61
CA CYS A 923 -8.30 -5.30 28.16
C CYS A 923 -8.46 -6.74 27.68
N PHE A 924 -9.07 -6.91 26.51
CA PHE A 924 -9.09 -8.16 25.75
C PHE A 924 -7.86 -8.20 24.85
N ALA A 925 -6.68 -8.42 25.42
CA ALA A 925 -5.39 -8.29 24.72
C ALA A 925 -4.50 -9.53 24.91
N HIS A 926 -3.43 -9.60 24.11
CA HIS A 926 -2.33 -10.57 24.22
C HIS A 926 -1.08 -9.98 23.55
N CYS A 927 0.10 -10.14 24.17
CA CYS A 927 1.36 -9.44 23.82
C CYS A 927 1.26 -7.91 23.73
N GLN A 928 1.63 -7.23 24.81
CA GLN A 928 1.52 -5.77 24.94
C GLN A 928 2.88 -5.04 24.94
N THR A 929 4.00 -5.74 25.17
CA THR A 929 5.36 -5.15 25.21
C THR A 929 5.96 -4.90 23.83
N GLU A 930 5.79 -5.83 22.88
CA GLU A 930 6.40 -5.74 21.54
C GLU A 930 5.58 -4.85 20.58
N ARG A 931 4.34 -4.52 20.94
CA ARG A 931 3.44 -3.64 20.19
C ARG A 931 3.61 -2.19 20.64
N HIS A 932 4.08 -1.31 19.75
CA HIS A 932 4.23 0.13 20.05
C HIS A 932 2.90 0.75 20.52
N ASP A 933 1.79 0.40 19.87
CA ASP A 933 0.46 0.95 20.15
C ASP A 933 -0.06 0.62 21.56
N THR A 934 0.41 -0.46 22.18
CA THR A 934 0.12 -0.80 23.59
C THR A 934 1.24 -0.49 24.56
N TRP A 935 2.49 -0.41 24.10
CA TRP A 935 3.65 -0.21 24.97
C TRP A 935 3.79 1.25 25.43
N PHE A 936 3.85 2.19 24.49
CA PHE A 936 4.17 3.60 24.79
C PHE A 936 3.54 4.65 23.84
N ALA A 937 2.69 4.27 22.88
CA ALA A 937 1.94 5.24 22.09
C ALA A 937 1.10 6.20 22.97
N GLN A 938 0.78 7.39 22.45
CA GLN A 938 0.03 8.44 23.19
C GLN A 938 -1.31 7.95 23.77
N ASN A 939 -1.93 6.94 23.13
CA ASN A 939 -3.19 6.32 23.52
C ASN A 939 -3.03 4.87 24.06
N SER A 940 -1.83 4.49 24.50
CA SER A 940 -1.57 3.15 25.05
C SER A 940 -2.40 2.85 26.31
N PRO A 941 -2.74 1.57 26.60
CA PRO A 941 -3.51 1.20 27.79
C PRO A 941 -2.87 1.67 29.10
N ALA A 942 -3.64 2.36 29.94
CA ALA A 942 -3.12 3.11 31.08
C ALA A 942 -4.02 3.00 32.33
N ILE A 943 -3.54 2.30 33.36
CA ILE A 943 -4.25 2.16 34.63
C ILE A 943 -3.95 3.39 35.49
N LYS A 944 -4.98 4.13 35.90
CA LYS A 944 -4.84 5.41 36.65
C LYS A 944 -3.92 6.40 35.94
N ASN A 945 -4.10 6.55 34.61
CA ASN A 945 -3.29 7.39 33.71
C ASN A 945 -1.80 7.00 33.60
N LYS A 946 -1.36 5.86 34.14
CA LYS A 946 0.00 5.34 33.97
C LYS A 946 0.02 4.25 32.89
N GLY A 947 0.64 4.55 31.74
CA GLY A 947 0.82 3.61 30.62
C GLY A 947 1.81 2.48 30.92
N ILE A 948 1.77 1.42 30.11
CA ILE A 948 2.53 0.18 30.34
C ILE A 948 4.05 0.42 30.43
N ALA A 949 4.68 1.07 29.45
CA ALA A 949 6.14 1.29 29.48
C ALA A 949 6.59 2.09 30.72
N VAL A 950 5.82 3.11 31.12
CA VAL A 950 6.12 3.95 32.29
C VAL A 950 6.00 3.14 33.59
N ALA A 951 5.00 2.26 33.70
CA ALA A 951 4.84 1.38 34.86
C ALA A 951 5.97 0.34 34.98
N VAL A 952 6.45 -0.21 33.86
CA VAL A 952 7.61 -1.12 33.84
C VAL A 952 8.90 -0.36 34.13
N GLY A 953 9.12 0.80 33.50
CA GLY A 953 10.29 1.65 33.72
C GLY A 953 10.43 2.07 35.17
N ASP A 954 9.38 2.63 35.77
CA ASP A 954 9.45 3.11 37.16
C ASP A 954 9.61 1.98 38.18
N TRP A 955 9.16 0.76 37.87
CA TRP A 955 9.49 -0.44 38.65
C TRP A 955 10.95 -0.86 38.46
N TYR A 956 11.44 -0.85 37.22
CA TYR A 956 12.80 -1.30 36.91
C TYR A 956 13.87 -0.37 37.50
N PHE A 957 13.65 0.94 37.38
CA PHE A 957 14.53 1.99 37.88
C PHE A 957 14.19 2.46 39.30
N GLU A 958 13.19 1.85 39.96
CA GLU A 958 12.74 2.19 41.33
C GLU A 958 12.20 3.63 41.51
N ARG A 959 11.75 4.27 40.42
CA ARG A 959 11.07 5.58 40.42
C ARG A 959 9.64 5.53 41.03
N GLY A 960 9.10 4.33 41.27
CA GLY A 960 7.92 4.11 42.12
C GLY A 960 6.61 3.78 41.38
N GLY A 961 5.63 3.25 42.12
CA GLY A 961 4.30 2.93 41.59
C GLY A 961 4.30 1.79 40.56
N ALA A 962 4.39 0.55 41.05
CA ALA A 962 4.52 -0.68 40.26
C ALA A 962 3.35 -1.67 40.41
N LYS A 963 2.28 -1.31 41.13
CA LYS A 963 1.21 -2.23 41.56
C LYS A 963 -0.15 -1.72 41.07
N LEU A 964 -0.42 -1.95 39.79
CA LEU A 964 -1.60 -1.47 39.08
C LEU A 964 -2.48 -2.66 38.71
N ILE A 965 -3.62 -2.76 39.40
CA ILE A 965 -4.70 -3.68 39.06
C ILE A 965 -5.91 -2.81 38.72
N ASP A 966 -6.44 -3.01 37.53
CA ASP A 966 -7.53 -2.24 36.96
C ASP A 966 -8.90 -2.66 37.52
N CYS A 967 -9.93 -1.86 37.29
CA CYS A 967 -11.33 -2.18 37.58
C CYS A 967 -11.87 -3.26 36.61
N ALA A 968 -13.18 -3.53 36.64
CA ALA A 968 -13.81 -4.56 35.81
C ALA A 968 -14.26 -3.99 34.44
N TYR A 969 -14.18 -4.78 33.36
CA TYR A 969 -14.73 -4.37 32.05
C TYR A 969 -16.23 -4.02 32.19
N PRO A 970 -16.72 -2.92 31.60
CA PRO A 970 -16.10 -2.08 30.57
C PRO A 970 -15.46 -0.78 31.08
N CYS A 971 -14.88 -0.75 32.29
CA CYS A 971 -14.43 0.51 32.89
C CYS A 971 -13.25 1.21 32.16
N ASP A 972 -12.26 0.45 31.67
CA ASP A 972 -11.08 1.01 31.01
C ASP A 972 -11.36 1.31 29.53
N LYS A 973 -11.28 2.61 29.20
CA LYS A 973 -11.50 3.16 27.86
C LYS A 973 -10.21 3.35 27.06
N THR A 974 -9.04 3.06 27.65
CA THR A 974 -7.72 3.09 27.01
C THR A 974 -7.36 1.76 26.33
N CYS A 975 -8.17 0.71 26.54
CA CYS A 975 -7.89 -0.64 26.05
C CYS A 975 -7.92 -0.81 24.53
N HIS A 976 -6.78 -1.23 23.96
CA HIS A 976 -6.67 -1.72 22.59
C HIS A 976 -7.11 -3.18 22.48
N ASN A 977 -8.42 -3.41 22.62
CA ASN A 977 -9.03 -4.74 22.59
C ASN A 977 -8.87 -5.42 21.21
N LEU A 978 -8.36 -6.65 21.20
CA LEU A 978 -8.23 -7.48 20.01
C LEU A 978 -9.61 -7.98 19.53
N VAL A 979 -9.85 -7.83 18.22
CA VAL A 979 -11.01 -8.36 17.52
C VAL A 979 -10.50 -9.22 16.37
N PHE A 980 -10.81 -10.51 16.44
CA PHE A 980 -10.36 -11.54 15.52
C PHE A 980 -11.41 -11.72 14.41
N ARG A 981 -10.96 -11.73 13.17
CA ARG A 981 -11.81 -12.04 12.01
C ARG A 981 -11.98 -13.57 11.92
N ARG A 982 -13.12 -14.02 11.37
CA ARG A 982 -13.45 -15.45 11.17
C ARG A 982 -12.76 -16.01 9.94
#